data_AF-A0A2E0TGF2-F1
#
_entry.id   AF-A0A2E0TGF2-F1
#
_cell.length_a   1.000
_cell.length_b   1.000
_cell.length_c   1.000
_cell.angle_alpha   90.00
_cell.angle_beta   90.00
_cell.angle_gamma   90.00
#
_symmetry.space_group_name_H-M   'P 1'
#
loop_
_entity.id
_entity.type
_entity.pdbx_description
1 polymer ?
#
loop_
_entity_poly.entity_id
_entity_poly.type
_entity_poly.pdbx_seq_one_letter_code
_entity_poly.pdbx_strand_id
1 'polypeptide(L)'
;MRVGAVAACLWAAACGDDDGMTTPGGDAGPGGCLTAADCDDGLFCNGAELCRPADPLADGRGCVPAEPTCGEGVACDEETDACMPGCPDADEDGFADASCGGEDCDDADPNRFPGNPEVCDLEGHDEDCDPETLGPDADGDGYVGARCCAREGDTFRCGEDCNDGQRLIQPDGLEICNGFDDDCDGMVDEELLEDGFEDADGDLHGDPRAPTSGCPGRAGFSTVGDDCDDTEPGVWGGRAEECNGRDDDCDGAIDENVGELTYWPDVDGDGFGDPDGATETGCIAPEGFSPLPLDCDDRDPEVRWGAEERCNGVDDDCDGIRGFQVGPGDFEDDDLDGAPDAACGLEVADCDDEDPRAAPDLSEVELDGADNDCDPETPDASCEAATWYVDEDGDGYGTSEAPRGCVQEAGTAPRAGDCDDGDVAVRPGAAERCNGEDDDCDGQIDELADPQCALPRATGLCEEGACAIGVCENHWLDCDPESPGCETDALSPMSCGGCDVVCEDDMPDDMAAPGCFPQPGIPAEACGVGCVGGYADCNADPADGCEVLLPADPNHCGACFRRCDIPANAEPTCVDASCGFECERGWEDCNGEVDDGCEVFVDGDATNCGSCGRVCPDGSPVCVGGACVAPPWTSDESEGDFMPTEDTVLPAGVHQFRRVVIPAGVRVTTNQDGVGVLDIRATEEVVIAGVLDLSGARGGDAVDGNPGGGGDTGYPDGTRPVRQPGRGGLGEAGSPPDCTGWGGQNGGGSWGGGGGGYAGGGGGTRGSCDGGDGGGPDGGLGGDRPGNTRNQGLPGRVDIACYGGTFGGGTVGYGSGGGGTIGNAAAMDRAVESTFYPGSGGGGGAGPGANGGGGGGSGAVRIHSPVRIVVEISGAILARGGNGGGGGSCDGGGGSGGVIYLSSPELQLQGELDVAGGIGGRTGCNGGDGGIGRVRLSTDPNRCDLDGIFTGVDVVPTSCRVHDAECGVYIGSYPN
;
A
#
# COMPACT_ATOMS: atom_id res chain seq x y z
N MET A 1 -28.08 -39.08 -10.26
CA MET A 1 -29.40 -39.67 -10.63
C MET A 1 -29.24 -40.67 -11.78
N ARG A 2 -29.75 -41.90 -11.58
CA ARG A 2 -30.11 -43.01 -12.52
C ARG A 2 -29.56 -44.36 -12.01
N VAL A 3 -30.36 -45.12 -11.23
CA VAL A 3 -31.13 -46.35 -11.58
C VAL A 3 -30.22 -47.52 -11.99
N GLY A 4 -30.23 -48.75 -11.42
CA GLY A 4 -31.12 -49.51 -10.52
C GLY A 4 -30.46 -50.87 -10.17
N ALA A 5 -30.72 -51.49 -9.01
CA ALA A 5 -31.81 -52.45 -8.69
C ALA A 5 -31.42 -53.94 -8.81
N VAL A 6 -32.07 -54.76 -7.96
CA VAL A 6 -32.11 -56.25 -7.79
C VAL A 6 -31.17 -56.76 -6.66
N ALA A 7 -31.54 -57.37 -5.52
CA ALA A 7 -32.72 -57.98 -4.87
C ALA A 7 -32.37 -59.41 -4.35
N ALA A 8 -32.22 -59.51 -3.02
CA ALA A 8 -32.74 -60.51 -2.06
C ALA A 8 -32.59 -62.06 -2.22
N CYS A 9 -32.37 -62.69 -1.04
CA CYS A 9 -32.84 -64.02 -0.52
C CYS A 9 -31.73 -65.05 -0.20
N LEU A 10 -31.68 -65.87 0.87
CA LEU A 10 -32.41 -66.10 2.14
C LEU A 10 -31.72 -67.29 2.89
N TRP A 11 -31.73 -67.31 4.25
CA TRP A 11 -31.65 -68.46 5.22
C TRP A 11 -30.32 -69.20 5.50
N ALA A 12 -30.06 -69.86 6.65
CA ALA A 12 -30.46 -69.81 8.07
C ALA A 12 -29.82 -71.03 8.82
N ALA A 13 -29.21 -70.79 9.99
CA ALA A 13 -29.14 -71.58 11.24
C ALA A 13 -28.62 -73.06 11.33
N ALA A 14 -27.68 -73.30 12.28
CA ALA A 14 -27.69 -74.31 13.39
C ALA A 14 -26.37 -74.18 14.20
N CYS A 15 -26.29 -73.90 15.51
CA CYS A 15 -26.66 -74.60 16.76
C CYS A 15 -25.97 -75.94 17.05
N GLY A 16 -25.28 -76.06 18.21
CA GLY A 16 -25.13 -77.33 18.95
C GLY A 16 -23.86 -77.47 19.81
N ASP A 17 -24.02 -77.26 21.12
CA ASP A 17 -23.12 -77.55 22.25
C ASP A 17 -22.86 -79.07 22.48
N ASP A 18 -21.84 -79.44 23.28
CA ASP A 18 -21.98 -80.42 24.39
C ASP A 18 -20.68 -80.63 25.21
N ASP A 19 -20.91 -80.88 26.50
CA ASP A 19 -19.99 -80.95 27.64
C ASP A 19 -19.05 -82.17 27.71
N GLY A 20 -17.87 -81.97 28.32
CA GLY A 20 -17.53 -82.70 29.56
C GLY A 20 -16.70 -84.01 29.54
N MET A 21 -15.68 -83.99 30.41
CA MET A 21 -15.06 -85.09 31.18
C MET A 21 -14.02 -86.02 30.54
N THR A 22 -12.86 -86.13 31.19
CA THR A 22 -12.50 -87.35 31.95
C THR A 22 -11.44 -87.06 33.03
N THR A 23 -11.68 -87.54 34.25
CA THR A 23 -10.66 -87.76 35.28
C THR A 23 -10.20 -89.22 35.24
N PRO A 24 -8.96 -89.48 35.66
CA PRO A 24 -8.68 -90.51 36.66
C PRO A 24 -7.71 -89.95 37.74
N GLY A 25 -7.80 -90.19 39.04
CA GLY A 25 -8.34 -91.32 39.77
C GLY A 25 -7.22 -92.32 40.11
N GLY A 26 -6.75 -92.35 41.36
CA GLY A 26 -6.22 -93.60 41.94
C GLY A 26 -5.04 -93.51 42.92
N ASP A 27 -5.35 -93.39 44.22
CA ASP A 27 -4.49 -93.80 45.33
C ASP A 27 -4.12 -95.30 45.29
N ALA A 28 -2.86 -95.66 45.58
CA ALA A 28 -2.50 -96.99 46.08
C ALA A 28 -1.11 -97.08 46.80
N GLY A 29 -1.09 -96.88 48.13
CA GLY A 29 -0.29 -97.69 49.09
C GLY A 29 1.24 -97.46 49.24
N PRO A 30 1.82 -97.76 50.42
CA PRO A 30 3.13 -97.24 50.83
C PRO A 30 4.28 -98.10 50.29
N GLY A 31 4.99 -97.57 49.30
CA GLY A 31 6.31 -97.99 48.89
C GLY A 31 6.92 -96.84 48.11
N GLY A 32 7.98 -96.23 48.64
CA GLY A 32 8.70 -95.19 47.92
C GLY A 32 9.19 -95.69 46.55
N CYS A 33 9.60 -94.75 45.70
CA CYS A 33 10.12 -95.00 44.37
C CYS A 33 11.14 -96.15 44.38
N LEU A 34 11.20 -96.91 43.30
CA LEU A 34 12.13 -98.04 43.17
C LEU A 34 13.24 -97.74 42.16
N THR A 35 12.96 -96.87 41.20
CA THR A 35 13.87 -96.43 40.15
C THR A 35 13.72 -94.94 39.87
N ALA A 36 14.73 -94.31 39.27
CA ALA A 36 14.67 -92.90 38.87
C ALA A 36 13.49 -92.59 37.92
N ALA A 37 13.12 -93.54 37.06
CA ALA A 37 11.97 -93.39 36.16
C ALA A 37 10.61 -93.32 36.89
N ASP A 38 10.52 -93.81 38.15
CA ASP A 38 9.31 -93.65 38.96
C ASP A 38 9.16 -92.22 39.51
N CYS A 39 10.25 -91.44 39.46
CA CYS A 39 10.35 -90.06 39.91
C CYS A 39 10.36 -89.05 38.78
N ASP A 40 10.46 -89.52 37.54
CA ASP A 40 10.45 -88.69 36.33
C ASP A 40 9.08 -88.02 36.19
N ASP A 41 9.07 -86.69 36.27
CA ASP A 41 7.87 -85.87 36.09
C ASP A 41 7.70 -85.39 34.63
N GLY A 42 8.62 -85.76 33.74
CA GLY A 42 8.62 -85.41 32.33
C GLY A 42 9.07 -83.99 32.04
N LEU A 43 9.71 -83.30 33.00
CA LEU A 43 10.34 -81.99 32.80
C LEU A 43 11.86 -82.18 32.75
N PHE A 44 12.48 -81.61 31.72
CA PHE A 44 13.91 -81.72 31.43
C PHE A 44 14.73 -80.65 32.17
N CYS A 45 14.19 -79.44 32.36
CA CYS A 45 15.00 -78.30 32.80
C CYS A 45 15.24 -78.24 34.32
N ASN A 46 14.48 -78.98 35.12
CA ASN A 46 14.63 -79.03 36.58
C ASN A 46 15.62 -80.12 37.05
N GLY A 47 16.20 -80.92 36.15
CA GLY A 47 17.22 -81.90 36.46
C GLY A 47 16.73 -83.36 36.47
N ALA A 48 17.64 -84.32 36.29
CA ALA A 48 17.28 -85.74 36.28
C ALA A 48 16.92 -86.26 37.69
N GLU A 49 15.64 -86.51 37.93
CA GLU A 49 15.07 -86.90 39.23
C GLU A 49 15.61 -88.25 39.74
N LEU A 50 16.17 -88.25 40.96
CA LEU A 50 16.76 -89.45 41.55
C LEU A 50 15.84 -90.05 42.60
N CYS A 51 15.56 -91.34 42.42
CA CYS A 51 14.85 -92.09 43.44
C CYS A 51 15.76 -92.42 44.65
N ARG A 52 15.52 -91.75 45.78
CA ARG A 52 16.22 -91.96 47.06
C ARG A 52 15.26 -91.89 48.25
N PRO A 53 14.50 -92.95 48.53
CA PRO A 53 13.42 -92.93 49.56
C PRO A 53 13.86 -92.69 51.01
N ALA A 54 15.16 -92.68 51.28
CA ALA A 54 15.72 -92.42 52.61
C ALA A 54 16.42 -91.06 52.73
N ASP A 55 16.45 -90.27 51.65
CA ASP A 55 17.04 -88.93 51.67
C ASP A 55 16.13 -87.97 52.44
N PRO A 56 16.65 -87.12 53.36
CA PRO A 56 15.82 -86.17 54.09
C PRO A 56 15.11 -85.15 53.21
N LEU A 57 15.62 -84.91 52.00
CA LEU A 57 15.03 -83.99 51.02
C LEU A 57 14.07 -84.69 50.05
N ALA A 58 13.87 -86.00 50.19
CA ALA A 58 12.96 -86.74 49.34
C ALA A 58 11.50 -86.38 49.63
N ASP A 59 10.70 -86.27 48.58
CA ASP A 59 9.27 -86.04 48.67
C ASP A 59 8.52 -87.26 49.27
N GLY A 60 7.19 -87.16 49.38
CA GLY A 60 6.36 -88.24 49.91
C GLY A 60 6.41 -89.56 49.11
N ARG A 61 6.98 -89.54 47.90
CA ARG A 61 7.22 -90.72 47.05
C ARG A 61 8.68 -91.18 47.11
N GLY A 62 9.58 -90.47 47.76
CA GLY A 62 10.99 -90.84 47.87
C GLY A 62 11.88 -90.26 46.76
N CYS A 63 11.39 -89.29 46.00
CA CYS A 63 12.08 -88.65 44.89
C CYS A 63 12.81 -87.38 45.32
N VAL A 64 14.01 -87.14 44.81
CA VAL A 64 14.83 -85.96 45.13
C VAL A 64 15.21 -85.23 43.84
N PRO A 65 14.94 -83.92 43.73
CA PRO A 65 15.32 -83.14 42.57
C PRO A 65 16.84 -83.01 42.44
N ALA A 66 17.33 -83.07 41.21
CA ALA A 66 18.74 -82.83 40.88
C ALA A 66 18.99 -81.34 40.55
N GLU A 67 20.26 -80.99 40.33
CA GLU A 67 20.62 -79.65 39.83
C GLU A 67 20.13 -79.49 38.37
N PRO A 68 19.66 -78.29 37.97
CA PRO A 68 19.16 -78.03 36.62
C PRO A 68 20.23 -78.34 35.56
N THR A 69 19.77 -78.84 34.41
CA THR A 69 20.62 -79.40 33.35
C THR A 69 21.33 -78.36 32.48
N CYS A 70 20.82 -77.12 32.41
CA CYS A 70 21.42 -76.02 31.66
C CYS A 70 22.25 -75.09 32.57
N GLY A 71 23.42 -74.64 32.09
CA GLY A 71 24.29 -73.72 32.84
C GLY A 71 23.72 -72.30 32.98
N GLU A 72 24.26 -71.49 33.90
CA GLU A 72 23.82 -70.10 34.09
C GLU A 72 23.87 -69.30 32.77
N GLY A 73 22.76 -68.67 32.39
CA GLY A 73 22.63 -67.82 31.20
C GLY A 73 22.14 -68.50 29.93
N VAL A 74 21.72 -69.77 29.99
CA VAL A 74 21.20 -70.52 28.83
C VAL A 74 19.73 -70.84 29.05
N ALA A 75 18.86 -70.38 28.14
CA ALA A 75 17.43 -70.64 28.22
C ALA A 75 17.15 -72.14 27.96
N CYS A 76 16.27 -72.73 28.77
CA CYS A 76 15.90 -74.14 28.63
C CYS A 76 14.47 -74.26 28.09
N ASP A 77 14.30 -75.05 27.04
CA ASP A 77 13.00 -75.34 26.41
C ASP A 77 12.53 -76.74 26.81
N GLU A 78 11.44 -76.80 27.58
CA GLU A 78 10.81 -78.02 28.10
C GLU A 78 10.04 -78.80 27.03
N GLU A 79 9.69 -78.20 25.88
CA GLU A 79 8.94 -78.89 24.83
C GLU A 79 9.89 -79.70 23.91
N THR A 80 11.14 -79.25 23.81
CA THR A 80 12.17 -79.87 22.94
C THR A 80 13.31 -80.55 23.69
N ASP A 81 13.26 -80.59 25.02
CA ASP A 81 14.27 -81.15 25.92
C ASP A 81 15.70 -80.65 25.62
N ALA A 82 15.87 -79.33 25.40
CA ALA A 82 17.13 -78.73 24.95
C ALA A 82 17.49 -77.39 25.62
N CYS A 83 18.78 -77.12 25.75
CA CYS A 83 19.29 -75.80 26.15
C CYS A 83 19.57 -74.96 24.88
N MET A 84 18.94 -73.79 24.74
CA MET A 84 19.10 -72.87 23.60
C MET A 84 20.23 -71.85 23.86
N PRO A 85 21.17 -71.63 22.91
CA PRO A 85 22.16 -70.55 23.04
C PRO A 85 21.44 -69.20 23.09
N GLY A 86 21.87 -68.28 23.96
CA GLY A 86 21.31 -66.92 23.99
C GLY A 86 21.58 -66.17 22.67
N CYS A 87 20.66 -65.27 22.31
CA CYS A 87 20.87 -64.33 21.22
C CYS A 87 21.99 -63.34 21.60
N PRO A 88 23.05 -63.24 20.78
CA PRO A 88 24.00 -62.15 20.94
C PRO A 88 23.34 -60.82 20.57
N ASP A 89 23.81 -59.78 21.24
CA ASP A 89 23.67 -58.37 20.87
C ASP A 89 25.06 -58.01 20.34
N ALA A 90 25.22 -57.92 19.02
CA ALA A 90 26.55 -57.86 18.39
C ALA A 90 27.10 -56.44 18.19
N ASP A 91 26.25 -55.42 18.21
CA ASP A 91 26.65 -54.01 18.16
C ASP A 91 26.53 -53.26 19.50
N GLU A 92 26.05 -53.94 20.54
CA GLU A 92 25.99 -53.50 21.94
C GLU A 92 25.01 -52.34 22.20
N ASP A 93 23.92 -52.26 21.44
CA ASP A 93 22.88 -51.24 21.62
C ASP A 93 21.81 -51.61 22.68
N GLY A 94 21.81 -52.88 23.12
CA GLY A 94 20.93 -53.41 24.15
C GLY A 94 19.71 -54.18 23.61
N PHE A 95 19.53 -54.26 22.30
CA PHE A 95 18.62 -55.15 21.61
C PHE A 95 19.41 -56.35 21.05
N ALA A 96 18.70 -57.41 20.67
CA ALA A 96 19.37 -58.64 20.22
C ALA A 96 18.78 -59.07 18.88
N ASP A 97 19.60 -59.72 18.05
CA ASP A 97 19.27 -60.14 16.69
C ASP A 97 17.86 -60.78 16.55
N ALA A 98 17.01 -60.15 15.73
CA ALA A 98 15.69 -60.64 15.38
C ALA A 98 15.71 -62.05 14.75
N SER A 99 16.81 -62.44 14.10
CA SER A 99 16.95 -63.74 13.43
C SER A 99 16.95 -64.94 14.39
N CYS A 100 17.32 -64.73 15.65
CA CYS A 100 17.28 -65.74 16.71
C CYS A 100 16.17 -65.50 17.74
N GLY A 101 15.32 -64.50 17.51
CA GLY A 101 14.14 -64.18 18.32
C GLY A 101 14.29 -62.98 19.26
N GLY A 102 15.29 -62.12 19.04
CA GLY A 102 15.31 -60.77 19.63
C GLY A 102 14.48 -59.77 18.83
N GLU A 103 14.66 -58.46 19.07
CA GLU A 103 13.85 -57.39 18.48
C GLU A 103 14.65 -56.50 17.50
N ASP A 104 15.96 -56.70 17.38
CA ASP A 104 16.85 -55.90 16.54
C ASP A 104 16.81 -56.33 15.07
N CYS A 105 16.44 -55.41 14.17
CA CYS A 105 16.34 -55.67 12.74
C CYS A 105 17.69 -55.61 11.99
N ASP A 106 18.74 -55.07 12.61
CA ASP A 106 20.10 -55.09 12.12
C ASP A 106 21.14 -55.04 13.25
N ASP A 107 21.37 -56.19 13.88
CA ASP A 107 22.31 -56.45 14.99
C ASP A 107 23.80 -56.15 14.67
N ALA A 108 24.08 -55.47 13.57
CA ALA A 108 25.39 -54.95 13.20
C ALA A 108 25.45 -53.42 13.17
N ASP A 109 24.33 -52.71 13.34
CA ASP A 109 24.23 -51.26 13.38
C ASP A 109 23.47 -50.77 14.62
N PRO A 110 24.17 -50.12 15.58
CA PRO A 110 23.59 -49.72 16.86
C PRO A 110 22.60 -48.55 16.77
N ASN A 111 22.19 -48.15 15.57
CA ASN A 111 21.16 -47.15 15.30
C ASN A 111 19.93 -47.75 14.60
N ARG A 112 19.81 -49.09 14.54
CA ARG A 112 18.73 -49.77 13.83
C ARG A 112 18.00 -50.77 14.72
N PHE A 113 17.27 -50.24 15.70
CA PHE A 113 16.64 -51.01 16.76
C PHE A 113 15.25 -50.45 17.14
N PRO A 114 14.37 -51.27 17.76
CA PRO A 114 13.02 -50.86 18.14
C PRO A 114 12.93 -49.54 18.89
N GLY A 115 12.21 -48.58 18.30
CA GLY A 115 11.91 -47.28 18.91
C GLY A 115 13.04 -46.25 18.87
N ASN A 116 14.07 -46.47 18.05
CA ASN A 116 14.98 -45.41 17.64
C ASN A 116 14.22 -44.36 16.77
N PRO A 117 14.67 -43.11 16.63
CA PRO A 117 14.05 -42.17 15.70
C PRO A 117 14.43 -42.48 14.25
N GLU A 118 13.42 -42.51 13.37
CA GLU A 118 13.58 -42.61 11.91
C GLU A 118 14.47 -41.50 11.33
N VAL A 119 15.34 -41.87 10.40
CA VAL A 119 16.23 -40.98 9.66
C VAL A 119 15.89 -41.05 8.18
N CYS A 120 15.55 -39.91 7.59
CA CYS A 120 15.26 -39.88 6.16
C CYS A 120 16.51 -40.14 5.32
N ASP A 121 16.60 -41.33 4.74
CA ASP A 121 17.62 -41.68 3.77
C ASP A 121 17.08 -42.40 2.53
N LEU A 122 17.86 -42.32 1.45
CA LEU A 122 17.52 -42.91 0.16
C LEU A 122 17.93 -44.40 0.08
N GLU A 123 18.75 -44.85 1.00
CA GLU A 123 19.15 -46.26 1.15
C GLU A 123 18.00 -47.11 1.73
N GLY A 124 16.99 -46.45 2.30
CA GLY A 124 15.79 -47.03 2.86
C GLY A 124 16.06 -47.80 4.14
N HIS A 125 17.02 -47.35 4.95
CA HIS A 125 17.24 -47.95 6.24
C HIS A 125 16.01 -47.71 7.13
N ASP A 126 15.64 -48.76 7.86
CA ASP A 126 14.56 -48.72 8.83
C ASP A 126 15.27 -48.67 10.19
N GLU A 127 15.23 -47.52 10.85
CA GLU A 127 15.98 -47.25 12.08
C GLU A 127 15.26 -47.75 13.32
N ASP A 128 13.93 -47.77 13.30
CA ASP A 128 13.11 -48.14 14.44
C ASP A 128 12.51 -49.55 14.35
N CYS A 129 12.86 -50.28 13.29
CA CYS A 129 12.39 -51.62 12.96
C CYS A 129 10.87 -51.72 12.76
N ASP A 130 10.22 -50.61 12.44
CA ASP A 130 8.81 -50.50 12.06
C ASP A 130 8.68 -49.86 10.66
N PRO A 131 8.41 -50.63 9.60
CA PRO A 131 8.29 -50.08 8.25
C PRO A 131 7.03 -49.23 8.01
N GLU A 132 6.20 -49.00 9.04
CA GLU A 132 5.07 -48.06 9.00
C GLU A 132 5.44 -46.64 9.47
N THR A 133 6.58 -46.46 10.12
CA THR A 133 7.13 -45.14 10.45
C THR A 133 8.05 -44.70 9.31
N LEU A 134 7.87 -43.45 8.86
CA LEU A 134 8.62 -42.86 7.76
C LEU A 134 8.96 -41.44 8.22
N GLY A 135 10.07 -41.24 8.92
CA GLY A 135 10.58 -39.92 9.31
C GLY A 135 9.60 -38.94 10.00
N PRO A 136 10.05 -37.71 10.30
CA PRO A 136 9.17 -36.60 10.68
C PRO A 136 8.65 -35.87 9.42
N ASP A 137 7.36 -35.54 9.41
CA ASP A 137 6.76 -34.52 8.53
C ASP A 137 7.36 -33.14 8.92
N ALA A 138 8.23 -32.60 8.06
CA ALA A 138 9.08 -31.47 8.41
C ALA A 138 8.38 -30.11 8.32
N ASP A 139 7.34 -29.97 7.50
CA ASP A 139 6.56 -28.73 7.36
C ASP A 139 5.16 -28.79 8.02
N GLY A 140 4.71 -29.98 8.39
CA GLY A 140 3.53 -30.26 9.20
C GLY A 140 2.22 -30.33 8.40
N ASP A 141 2.24 -30.68 7.12
CA ASP A 141 1.04 -30.79 6.27
C ASP A 141 0.34 -32.16 6.35
N GLY A 142 1.00 -33.15 6.95
CA GLY A 142 0.49 -34.51 7.14
C GLY A 142 1.03 -35.54 6.14
N TYR A 143 1.86 -35.12 5.19
CA TYR A 143 2.64 -35.98 4.32
C TYR A 143 4.09 -36.01 4.78
N VAL A 144 4.81 -37.03 4.32
CA VAL A 144 6.23 -37.21 4.63
C VAL A 144 6.97 -37.10 3.31
N GLY A 145 8.14 -36.46 3.34
CA GLY A 145 9.03 -36.35 2.21
C GLY A 145 9.27 -37.67 1.46
N ALA A 146 9.19 -37.63 0.15
CA ALA A 146 9.42 -38.72 -0.79
C ALA A 146 10.85 -39.28 -0.75
N ARG A 147 11.75 -38.58 -0.05
CA ARG A 147 13.12 -39.02 0.22
C ARG A 147 13.24 -39.83 1.51
N CYS A 148 12.23 -39.85 2.36
CA CYS A 148 12.16 -40.67 3.55
C CYS A 148 11.56 -42.03 3.17
N CYS A 149 12.36 -43.08 3.24
CA CYS A 149 11.93 -44.42 2.87
C CYS A 149 12.29 -45.43 3.96
N ALA A 150 11.39 -46.37 4.24
CA ALA A 150 11.66 -47.55 5.06
C ALA A 150 11.55 -48.82 4.21
N ARG A 151 12.43 -49.78 4.48
CA ARG A 151 12.52 -51.02 3.70
C ARG A 151 11.69 -52.15 4.32
N GLU A 152 10.65 -52.56 3.60
CA GLU A 152 9.87 -53.76 3.89
C GLU A 152 10.33 -54.93 3.00
N GLY A 153 11.30 -55.72 3.47
CA GLY A 153 11.83 -56.87 2.74
C GLY A 153 12.65 -56.49 1.49
N ASP A 154 12.07 -56.69 0.29
CA ASP A 154 12.67 -56.34 -1.03
C ASP A 154 12.01 -55.09 -1.65
N THR A 155 11.05 -54.46 -0.96
CA THR A 155 10.30 -53.28 -1.42
C THR A 155 10.55 -52.09 -0.50
N PHE A 156 10.53 -50.88 -1.06
CA PHE A 156 10.63 -49.63 -0.31
C PHE A 156 9.23 -49.03 -0.16
N ARG A 157 8.91 -48.56 1.04
CA ARG A 157 7.81 -47.63 1.29
C ARG A 157 8.44 -46.26 1.49
N CYS A 158 8.01 -45.27 0.73
CA CYS A 158 8.53 -43.92 0.83
C CYS A 158 7.38 -42.97 1.11
N GLY A 159 7.71 -41.79 1.63
CA GLY A 159 6.81 -40.66 1.65
C GLY A 159 6.31 -40.29 0.25
N GLU A 160 5.26 -39.50 0.18
CA GLU A 160 4.62 -39.10 -1.08
C GLU A 160 4.91 -37.63 -1.41
N ASP A 161 5.48 -36.87 -0.48
CA ASP A 161 5.71 -35.42 -0.62
C ASP A 161 7.03 -35.09 -1.36
N CYS A 162 6.90 -34.46 -2.52
CA CYS A 162 8.04 -34.05 -3.34
C CYS A 162 8.84 -32.87 -2.76
N ASN A 163 8.29 -32.10 -1.80
CA ASN A 163 8.97 -31.04 -1.07
C ASN A 163 8.48 -30.86 0.40
N ASP A 164 8.97 -31.75 1.26
CA ASP A 164 8.80 -31.80 2.72
C ASP A 164 9.19 -30.53 3.53
N GLY A 165 9.62 -29.46 2.85
CA GLY A 165 9.88 -28.16 3.45
C GLY A 165 8.79 -27.13 3.20
N GLN A 166 7.76 -27.45 2.42
CA GLN A 166 6.72 -26.54 1.96
C GLN A 166 5.32 -27.17 1.98
N ARG A 167 4.51 -26.80 2.99
CA ARG A 167 3.15 -27.29 3.27
C ARG A 167 2.10 -27.22 2.14
N LEU A 168 2.43 -26.59 1.02
CA LEU A 168 1.54 -26.41 -0.12
C LEU A 168 1.92 -27.31 -1.30
N ILE A 169 3.12 -27.89 -1.26
CA ILE A 169 3.62 -28.85 -2.24
C ILE A 169 3.43 -30.23 -1.62
N GLN A 170 2.41 -30.94 -2.06
CA GLN A 170 2.02 -32.20 -1.44
C GLN A 170 1.17 -33.02 -2.41
N PRO A 171 1.02 -34.34 -2.19
CA PRO A 171 0.12 -35.16 -2.99
C PRO A 171 -1.31 -34.59 -3.06
N ASP A 172 -1.87 -34.54 -4.27
CA ASP A 172 -3.17 -33.93 -4.55
C ASP A 172 -3.25 -32.43 -4.16
N GLY A 173 -2.10 -31.74 -4.13
CA GLY A 173 -1.98 -30.28 -4.02
C GLY A 173 -2.76 -29.55 -5.11
N LEU A 174 -3.01 -28.26 -4.91
CA LEU A 174 -3.59 -27.44 -5.97
C LEU A 174 -2.46 -26.81 -6.76
N GLU A 175 -2.29 -27.25 -8.00
CA GLU A 175 -1.41 -26.61 -8.98
C GLU A 175 -1.66 -25.10 -9.01
N ILE A 176 -0.60 -24.32 -8.86
CA ILE A 176 -0.57 -22.88 -9.11
C ILE A 176 0.58 -22.60 -10.05
N CYS A 177 0.43 -21.66 -11.00
CA CYS A 177 1.51 -21.46 -11.96
C CYS A 177 2.72 -20.76 -11.33
N ASN A 178 3.64 -21.55 -10.80
CA ASN A 178 4.83 -21.11 -10.08
C ASN A 178 6.10 -21.85 -10.56
N GLY A 179 5.95 -22.81 -11.50
CA GLY A 179 7.05 -23.61 -12.03
C GLY A 179 7.52 -24.75 -11.12
N PHE A 180 6.73 -25.10 -10.10
CA PHE A 180 6.90 -26.26 -9.24
C PHE A 180 5.79 -27.29 -9.52
N ASP A 181 6.07 -28.54 -9.14
CA ASP A 181 5.11 -29.64 -9.14
C ASP A 181 4.43 -29.61 -7.77
N ASP A 182 3.33 -28.86 -7.65
CA ASP A 182 2.68 -28.58 -6.36
C ASP A 182 1.82 -29.77 -5.89
N ASP A 183 1.35 -30.60 -6.83
CA ASP A 183 0.53 -31.78 -6.54
C ASP A 183 1.31 -33.12 -6.52
N CYS A 184 2.62 -33.04 -6.80
CA CYS A 184 3.58 -34.15 -6.81
C CYS A 184 3.24 -35.28 -7.79
N ASP A 185 2.55 -34.99 -8.90
CA ASP A 185 2.21 -35.97 -9.93
C ASP A 185 3.34 -36.21 -10.97
N GLY A 186 4.39 -35.39 -10.92
CA GLY A 186 5.55 -35.43 -11.79
C GLY A 186 5.46 -34.55 -13.04
N MET A 187 4.42 -33.74 -13.15
CA MET A 187 4.28 -32.67 -14.13
C MET A 187 4.43 -31.30 -13.42
N VAL A 188 4.47 -30.21 -14.20
CA VAL A 188 4.65 -28.86 -13.66
C VAL A 188 3.64 -27.95 -14.37
N ASP A 189 2.73 -27.35 -13.60
CA ASP A 189 1.70 -26.39 -14.03
C ASP A 189 0.70 -26.92 -15.11
N GLU A 190 0.60 -28.24 -15.31
CA GLU A 190 0.01 -28.91 -16.49
C GLU A 190 -1.51 -28.78 -16.66
N GLU A 191 -2.23 -28.26 -15.67
CA GLU A 191 -3.66 -27.92 -15.77
C GLU A 191 -3.92 -26.40 -15.83
N LEU A 192 -2.86 -25.58 -15.79
CA LEU A 192 -2.91 -24.11 -15.79
C LEU A 192 -2.30 -23.43 -17.02
N LEU A 193 -1.74 -24.20 -17.96
CA LEU A 193 -1.21 -23.67 -19.21
C LEU A 193 -2.34 -23.23 -20.15
N GLU A 194 -2.27 -21.99 -20.61
CA GLU A 194 -3.15 -21.45 -21.66
C GLU A 194 -2.43 -21.44 -23.03
N ASP A 195 -3.23 -21.53 -24.11
CA ASP A 195 -2.74 -21.35 -25.47
C ASP A 195 -2.53 -19.85 -25.75
N GLY A 196 -1.36 -19.49 -26.29
CA GLY A 196 -0.99 -18.11 -26.59
C GLY A 196 0.13 -18.01 -27.63
N PHE A 197 0.95 -16.96 -27.54
CA PHE A 197 1.98 -16.56 -28.47
C PHE A 197 3.27 -16.20 -27.72
N GLU A 198 4.40 -16.42 -28.36
CA GLU A 198 5.70 -15.93 -27.87
C GLU A 198 5.69 -14.40 -27.90
N ASP A 199 6.12 -13.78 -26.81
CA ASP A 199 6.19 -12.33 -26.60
C ASP A 199 7.65 -12.01 -26.24
N ALA A 200 8.49 -11.76 -27.25
CA ALA A 200 9.93 -11.72 -27.11
C ALA A 200 10.45 -10.39 -26.54
N ASP A 201 9.67 -9.31 -26.65
CA ASP A 201 10.05 -7.99 -26.18
C ASP A 201 9.34 -7.55 -24.88
N GLY A 202 8.32 -8.30 -24.46
CA GLY A 202 7.67 -8.21 -23.15
C GLY A 202 6.56 -7.18 -23.06
N ASP A 203 5.92 -6.81 -24.17
CA ASP A 203 4.87 -5.80 -24.22
C ASP A 203 3.44 -6.37 -24.03
N LEU A 204 3.32 -7.69 -23.83
CA LEU A 204 2.07 -8.44 -23.69
C LEU A 204 1.27 -8.58 -24.99
N HIS A 205 1.86 -8.33 -26.13
CA HIS A 205 1.40 -8.73 -27.45
C HIS A 205 2.41 -9.73 -28.01
N GLY A 206 1.95 -10.81 -28.63
CA GLY A 206 2.83 -11.87 -29.11
C GLY A 206 2.76 -12.07 -30.61
N ASP A 207 3.83 -12.63 -31.20
CA ASP A 207 3.88 -12.89 -32.64
C ASP A 207 2.78 -13.91 -33.02
N PRO A 208 1.77 -13.53 -33.83
CA PRO A 208 0.75 -14.45 -34.33
C PRO A 208 1.31 -15.62 -35.13
N ARG A 209 2.59 -15.55 -35.54
CA ARG A 209 3.32 -16.60 -36.27
C ARG A 209 4.08 -17.55 -35.33
N ALA A 210 4.14 -17.27 -34.04
CA ALA A 210 4.81 -18.06 -33.01
C ALA A 210 3.86 -18.52 -31.89
N PRO A 211 2.86 -19.39 -32.18
CA PRO A 211 1.98 -19.92 -31.14
C PRO A 211 2.72 -20.83 -30.16
N THR A 212 2.45 -20.67 -28.88
CA THR A 212 3.04 -21.43 -27.76
C THR A 212 2.00 -21.71 -26.67
N SER A 213 2.34 -22.53 -25.67
CA SER A 213 1.50 -22.76 -24.50
C SER A 213 2.30 -22.39 -23.26
N GLY A 214 1.70 -21.64 -22.34
CA GLY A 214 2.39 -21.06 -21.20
C GLY A 214 1.43 -20.53 -20.15
N CYS A 215 1.96 -20.14 -19.01
CA CYS A 215 1.15 -19.54 -17.97
C CYS A 215 0.83 -18.07 -18.27
N PRO A 216 -0.42 -17.63 -18.03
CA PRO A 216 -0.79 -16.23 -18.13
C PRO A 216 0.11 -15.36 -17.24
N GLY A 217 0.73 -14.32 -17.81
CA GLY A 217 1.59 -13.38 -17.08
C GLY A 217 3.06 -13.81 -16.94
N ARG A 218 3.47 -14.95 -17.51
CA ARG A 218 4.89 -15.34 -17.59
C ARG A 218 5.61 -14.47 -18.64
N ALA A 219 6.77 -13.92 -18.29
CA ALA A 219 7.63 -13.22 -19.25
C ALA A 219 7.93 -14.12 -20.47
N GLY A 220 7.74 -13.60 -21.68
CA GLY A 220 7.88 -14.39 -22.91
C GLY A 220 6.57 -14.95 -23.48
N PHE A 221 5.39 -14.63 -22.90
CA PHE A 221 4.11 -15.22 -23.28
C PHE A 221 2.96 -14.21 -23.25
N SER A 222 2.23 -14.09 -24.36
CA SER A 222 0.98 -13.34 -24.46
C SER A 222 -0.19 -14.21 -24.94
N THR A 223 -1.40 -13.92 -24.48
CA THR A 223 -2.64 -14.53 -25.02
C THR A 223 -3.20 -13.78 -26.23
N VAL A 224 -2.61 -12.61 -26.56
CA VAL A 224 -3.00 -11.74 -27.67
C VAL A 224 -1.96 -11.88 -28.78
N GLY A 225 -2.40 -12.20 -29.99
CA GLY A 225 -1.53 -12.50 -31.14
C GLY A 225 -1.70 -11.48 -32.26
N ASP A 226 -1.27 -10.25 -32.04
CA ASP A 226 -1.45 -9.12 -32.94
C ASP A 226 -0.17 -8.27 -33.14
N ASP A 227 0.96 -8.75 -32.66
CA ASP A 227 2.27 -8.12 -32.86
C ASP A 227 2.86 -8.47 -34.24
N CYS A 228 3.29 -7.47 -35.01
CA CYS A 228 3.95 -7.67 -36.30
C CYS A 228 5.49 -7.59 -36.26
N ASP A 229 6.09 -7.06 -35.20
CA ASP A 229 7.53 -7.01 -34.90
C ASP A 229 7.82 -7.25 -33.40
N ASP A 230 7.78 -8.53 -33.01
CA ASP A 230 8.01 -9.14 -31.68
C ASP A 230 9.43 -8.97 -31.13
N THR A 231 10.10 -7.88 -31.51
CA THR A 231 11.40 -7.46 -31.00
C THR A 231 11.43 -5.99 -30.56
N GLU A 232 10.32 -5.27 -30.75
CA GLU A 232 10.18 -3.85 -30.49
C GLU A 232 8.84 -3.57 -29.76
N PRO A 233 8.85 -3.29 -28.43
CA PRO A 233 7.66 -3.17 -27.56
C PRO A 233 6.61 -2.10 -27.93
N GLY A 234 6.86 -1.39 -29.03
CA GLY A 234 6.03 -0.30 -29.53
C GLY A 234 5.34 -0.63 -30.84
N VAL A 235 5.23 -1.92 -31.22
CA VAL A 235 4.67 -2.33 -32.51
C VAL A 235 3.66 -3.45 -32.31
N TRP A 236 2.36 -3.16 -32.31
CA TRP A 236 1.32 -4.17 -32.08
C TRP A 236 -0.07 -3.71 -32.52
N GLY A 237 -0.98 -4.67 -32.70
CA GLY A 237 -2.33 -4.47 -33.24
C GLY A 237 -3.19 -3.43 -32.52
N GLY A 238 -3.45 -2.30 -33.17
CA GLY A 238 -4.32 -1.24 -32.63
C GLY A 238 -3.61 -0.26 -31.69
N ARG A 239 -2.28 -0.24 -31.71
CA ARG A 239 -1.48 0.88 -31.19
C ARG A 239 -1.83 2.18 -31.92
N ALA A 240 -1.53 3.33 -31.32
CA ALA A 240 -1.60 4.59 -32.06
C ALA A 240 -0.29 4.79 -32.83
N GLU A 241 -0.41 5.11 -34.12
CA GLU A 241 0.72 5.46 -34.97
C GLU A 241 1.51 6.65 -34.39
N GLU A 242 2.83 6.57 -34.44
CA GLU A 242 3.73 7.70 -34.24
C GLU A 242 4.37 8.07 -35.58
N CYS A 243 4.64 9.34 -35.84
CA CYS A 243 5.18 9.72 -37.14
C CYS A 243 6.70 9.46 -37.23
N ASN A 244 7.04 8.18 -37.35
CA ASN A 244 8.38 7.61 -37.24
C ASN A 244 8.79 6.79 -38.49
N GLY A 245 7.88 6.60 -39.45
CA GLY A 245 8.09 5.86 -40.70
C GLY A 245 7.90 4.34 -40.57
N ARG A 246 7.23 3.88 -39.52
CA ARG A 246 6.90 2.48 -39.23
C ARG A 246 5.37 2.29 -39.23
N ASP A 247 4.98 1.03 -39.18
CA ASP A 247 3.59 0.56 -39.08
C ASP A 247 3.47 0.07 -37.64
N ASP A 248 3.15 0.98 -36.72
CA ASP A 248 3.16 0.72 -35.27
C ASP A 248 1.89 -0.02 -34.82
N ASP A 249 0.79 0.09 -35.58
CA ASP A 249 -0.51 -0.52 -35.29
C ASP A 249 -0.79 -1.83 -36.06
N CYS A 250 0.15 -2.23 -36.92
CA CYS A 250 0.13 -3.45 -37.72
C CYS A 250 -1.05 -3.57 -38.71
N ASP A 251 -1.65 -2.46 -39.14
CA ASP A 251 -2.75 -2.44 -40.11
C ASP A 251 -2.28 -2.49 -41.58
N GLY A 252 -0.98 -2.24 -41.82
CA GLY A 252 -0.32 -2.26 -43.13
C GLY A 252 -0.21 -0.91 -43.82
N ALA A 253 -0.71 0.17 -43.22
CA ALA A 253 -0.33 1.54 -43.55
C ALA A 253 0.87 1.99 -42.68
N ILE A 254 1.36 3.20 -42.92
CA ILE A 254 2.56 3.73 -42.26
C ILE A 254 2.22 5.17 -41.93
N ASP A 255 2.31 5.53 -40.64
CA ASP A 255 2.07 6.86 -40.11
C ASP A 255 0.67 7.45 -40.46
N GLU A 256 -0.39 6.64 -40.46
CA GLU A 256 -1.77 7.12 -40.68
C GLU A 256 -2.46 7.58 -39.41
N ASN A 257 -3.47 8.45 -39.54
CA ASN A 257 -4.26 8.98 -38.44
C ASN A 257 -3.49 9.70 -37.31
N VAL A 258 -2.17 9.87 -37.45
CA VAL A 258 -1.36 10.83 -36.70
C VAL A 258 -1.85 12.24 -36.99
N GLY A 259 -1.83 13.11 -35.97
CA GLY A 259 -2.30 14.48 -36.09
C GLY A 259 -1.59 15.20 -37.24
N GLU A 260 -2.30 15.36 -38.36
CA GLU A 260 -1.82 16.11 -39.51
C GLU A 260 -1.57 17.57 -39.09
N LEU A 261 -0.30 17.94 -38.90
CA LEU A 261 0.08 19.30 -38.59
C LEU A 261 -0.04 20.15 -39.85
N THR A 262 -0.59 21.35 -39.67
CA THR A 262 -0.60 22.37 -40.72
C THR A 262 0.68 23.18 -40.56
N TYR A 263 1.37 23.44 -41.66
CA TYR A 263 2.56 24.27 -41.72
C TYR A 263 2.31 25.48 -42.61
N TRP A 264 2.86 26.62 -42.20
CA TRP A 264 2.77 27.91 -42.89
C TRP A 264 4.12 28.25 -43.52
N PRO A 265 4.15 28.91 -44.69
CA PRO A 265 5.41 29.33 -45.32
C PRO A 265 6.24 30.20 -44.37
N ASP A 266 7.54 29.92 -44.29
CA ASP A 266 8.55 30.67 -43.50
C ASP A 266 9.68 31.05 -44.48
N VAL A 267 9.53 32.22 -45.11
CA VAL A 267 10.34 32.67 -46.25
C VAL A 267 11.64 33.32 -45.81
N ASP A 268 11.68 33.97 -44.65
CA ASP A 268 12.89 34.59 -44.11
C ASP A 268 13.67 33.72 -43.11
N GLY A 269 13.06 32.62 -42.64
CA GLY A 269 13.71 31.54 -41.90
C GLY A 269 13.85 31.83 -40.40
N ASP A 270 12.96 32.63 -39.83
CA ASP A 270 13.01 33.02 -38.42
C ASP A 270 12.30 32.04 -37.46
N GLY A 271 11.57 31.07 -38.02
CA GLY A 271 10.85 30.02 -37.32
C GLY A 271 9.36 30.31 -37.08
N PHE A 272 8.83 31.44 -37.53
CA PHE A 272 7.40 31.74 -37.61
C PHE A 272 6.98 31.75 -39.09
N GLY A 273 5.72 31.47 -39.38
CA GLY A 273 5.22 31.39 -40.74
C GLY A 273 4.04 32.32 -40.98
N ASP A 274 3.89 32.74 -42.25
CA ASP A 274 2.85 33.63 -42.73
C ASP A 274 1.46 33.02 -42.51
N PRO A 275 0.61 33.54 -41.60
CA PRO A 275 -0.74 33.02 -41.36
C PRO A 275 -1.67 33.19 -42.57
N ASP A 276 -1.36 34.11 -43.48
CA ASP A 276 -2.09 34.33 -44.74
C ASP A 276 -1.51 33.52 -45.92
N GLY A 277 -0.40 32.80 -45.68
CA GLY A 277 0.31 31.97 -46.64
C GLY A 277 -0.44 30.68 -47.01
N ALA A 278 -0.06 30.08 -48.15
CA ALA A 278 -0.63 28.80 -48.58
C ALA A 278 -0.05 27.66 -47.73
N THR A 279 -0.89 27.02 -46.92
CA THR A 279 -0.45 25.97 -46.00
C THR A 279 -0.19 24.63 -46.66
N GLU A 280 0.71 23.85 -46.05
CA GLU A 280 0.92 22.43 -46.34
C GLU A 280 0.57 21.59 -45.12
N THR A 281 0.17 20.34 -45.34
CA THR A 281 -0.26 19.42 -44.27
C THR A 281 0.59 18.16 -44.31
N GLY A 282 1.10 17.75 -43.16
CA GLY A 282 1.87 16.52 -43.01
C GLY A 282 2.37 16.32 -41.59
N CYS A 283 3.11 15.25 -41.36
CA CYS A 283 3.73 15.00 -40.07
C CYS A 283 5.05 15.73 -39.82
N ILE A 284 5.76 16.04 -40.91
CA ILE A 284 7.10 16.63 -40.88
C ILE A 284 7.02 17.93 -41.65
N ALA A 285 7.56 19.00 -41.08
CA ALA A 285 7.60 20.32 -41.70
C ALA A 285 8.32 20.24 -43.06
N PRO A 286 7.65 20.61 -44.17
CA PRO A 286 8.31 20.79 -45.45
C PRO A 286 9.41 21.86 -45.37
N GLU A 287 10.40 21.80 -46.25
CA GLU A 287 11.48 22.79 -46.29
C GLU A 287 10.91 24.19 -46.61
N GLY A 288 11.18 25.17 -45.73
CA GLY A 288 10.67 26.54 -45.86
C GLY A 288 9.27 26.75 -45.29
N PHE A 289 8.84 25.90 -44.35
CA PHE A 289 7.58 26.05 -43.63
C PHE A 289 7.77 25.90 -42.11
N SER A 290 7.00 26.64 -41.32
CA SER A 290 6.95 26.61 -39.86
C SER A 290 5.58 26.14 -39.34
N PRO A 291 5.50 25.44 -38.20
CA PRO A 291 4.23 25.10 -37.55
C PRO A 291 3.62 26.27 -36.74
N LEU A 292 4.27 27.44 -36.67
CA LEU A 292 3.83 28.59 -35.87
C LEU A 292 3.29 29.72 -36.78
N PRO A 293 1.97 29.97 -36.85
CA PRO A 293 1.37 30.93 -37.78
C PRO A 293 1.32 32.36 -37.24
N LEU A 294 2.44 32.92 -36.81
CA LEU A 294 2.46 34.19 -36.09
C LEU A 294 3.50 35.19 -36.63
N ASP A 295 3.65 35.24 -37.94
CA ASP A 295 4.49 36.20 -38.65
C ASP A 295 3.63 37.14 -39.51
N CYS A 296 3.62 38.43 -39.19
CA CYS A 296 2.84 39.45 -39.90
C CYS A 296 3.60 40.11 -41.07
N ASP A 297 4.91 39.88 -41.23
CA ASP A 297 5.69 40.22 -42.43
C ASP A 297 6.81 39.18 -42.68
N ASP A 298 6.43 38.08 -43.33
CA ASP A 298 7.24 36.92 -43.77
C ASP A 298 8.37 37.24 -44.79
N ARG A 299 8.85 38.49 -44.80
CA ARG A 299 10.03 38.92 -45.54
C ARG A 299 11.04 39.62 -44.66
N ASP A 300 10.71 39.90 -43.42
CA ASP A 300 11.57 40.58 -42.46
C ASP A 300 11.69 39.76 -41.16
N PRO A 301 12.83 39.08 -40.91
CA PRO A 301 13.01 38.21 -39.74
C PRO A 301 13.10 38.99 -38.41
N GLU A 302 12.94 40.32 -38.47
CA GLU A 302 12.80 41.20 -37.30
C GLU A 302 11.32 41.47 -36.94
N VAL A 303 10.35 41.05 -37.76
CA VAL A 303 8.90 41.23 -37.55
C VAL A 303 8.26 39.86 -37.31
N ARG A 304 7.91 39.54 -36.07
CA ARG A 304 7.40 38.21 -35.67
C ARG A 304 6.85 38.24 -34.26
N TRP A 305 6.01 37.26 -33.92
CA TRP A 305 5.47 37.14 -32.57
C TRP A 305 6.52 37.22 -31.45
N GLY A 306 6.36 38.24 -30.59
CA GLY A 306 7.25 38.50 -29.46
C GLY A 306 8.59 39.17 -29.82
N ALA A 307 8.68 39.82 -30.98
CA ALA A 307 9.75 40.78 -31.27
C ALA A 307 9.70 41.99 -30.31
N GLU A 308 10.72 42.84 -30.36
CA GLU A 308 10.73 44.11 -29.62
C GLU A 308 10.21 45.21 -30.55
N GLU A 309 9.12 45.85 -30.17
CA GLU A 309 8.53 47.01 -30.85
C GLU A 309 9.54 48.14 -31.04
N ARG A 310 9.48 48.84 -32.19
CA ARG A 310 10.38 49.96 -32.52
C ARG A 310 9.57 51.12 -33.06
N CYS A 311 10.00 52.36 -32.78
CA CYS A 311 9.41 53.57 -33.37
C CYS A 311 9.61 53.68 -34.90
N ASN A 312 8.89 52.88 -35.68
CA ASN A 312 8.98 52.80 -37.14
C ASN A 312 7.60 52.75 -37.83
N GLY A 313 6.49 52.77 -37.07
CA GLY A 313 5.12 52.67 -37.59
C GLY A 313 4.73 51.29 -38.15
N VAL A 314 5.48 50.24 -37.83
CA VAL A 314 5.21 48.83 -38.12
C VAL A 314 4.89 48.12 -36.80
N ASP A 315 3.99 47.13 -36.87
CA ASP A 315 3.72 46.19 -35.78
C ASP A 315 4.80 45.12 -35.87
N ASP A 316 5.87 45.25 -35.07
CA ASP A 316 7.06 44.39 -35.14
C ASP A 316 6.81 43.06 -34.39
N ASP A 317 5.97 43.05 -33.34
CA ASP A 317 5.68 41.86 -32.52
C ASP A 317 4.38 41.13 -32.86
N CYS A 318 3.66 41.60 -33.89
CA CYS A 318 2.47 41.02 -34.48
C CYS A 318 1.30 40.84 -33.50
N ASP A 319 1.19 41.70 -32.48
CA ASP A 319 0.07 41.71 -31.53
C ASP A 319 -1.16 42.50 -32.03
N GLY A 320 -1.06 43.13 -33.20
CA GLY A 320 -2.09 43.93 -33.83
C GLY A 320 -2.08 45.40 -33.40
N ILE A 321 -1.08 45.82 -32.62
CA ILE A 321 -0.89 47.18 -32.12
C ILE A 321 0.51 47.65 -32.55
N ARG A 322 0.63 48.90 -33.00
CA ARG A 322 1.93 49.52 -33.28
C ARG A 322 2.38 50.20 -31.99
N GLY A 323 3.21 49.54 -31.19
CA GLY A 323 3.24 49.78 -29.75
C GLY A 323 4.62 49.86 -29.12
N PHE A 324 5.37 50.95 -29.33
CA PHE A 324 6.57 51.21 -28.52
C PHE A 324 6.32 52.17 -27.33
N GLN A 325 6.87 51.87 -26.15
CA GLN A 325 6.76 52.75 -24.97
C GLN A 325 7.77 53.91 -25.01
N VAL A 326 7.33 55.11 -25.40
CA VAL A 326 8.10 56.34 -25.25
C VAL A 326 8.11 56.81 -23.77
N GLY A 327 7.11 56.39 -22.99
CA GLY A 327 7.01 56.52 -21.53
C GLY A 327 6.02 55.53 -20.89
N PRO A 328 5.85 55.53 -19.54
CA PRO A 328 4.86 54.67 -18.89
C PRO A 328 3.43 55.15 -19.17
N GLY A 329 2.74 54.46 -20.09
CA GLY A 329 1.33 54.71 -20.46
C GLY A 329 1.14 55.66 -21.66
N ASP A 330 2.08 55.62 -22.60
CA ASP A 330 2.21 56.46 -23.80
C ASP A 330 2.80 55.51 -24.88
N PHE A 331 1.91 55.04 -25.78
CA PHE A 331 2.21 54.12 -26.90
C PHE A 331 2.57 54.92 -28.15
N GLU A 332 3.09 54.24 -29.18
CA GLU A 332 3.51 54.89 -30.43
C GLU A 332 2.33 55.49 -31.23
N ASP A 333 1.11 54.97 -31.06
CA ASP A 333 -0.13 55.41 -31.70
C ASP A 333 -1.28 55.27 -30.65
N ASP A 334 -1.42 56.28 -29.79
CA ASP A 334 -2.26 56.22 -28.58
C ASP A 334 -3.77 56.17 -28.88
N ASP A 335 -4.20 56.74 -30.00
CA ASP A 335 -5.61 56.77 -30.42
C ASP A 335 -5.96 55.82 -31.57
N LEU A 336 -4.95 55.14 -32.13
CA LEU A 336 -5.02 54.10 -33.16
C LEU A 336 -5.48 54.61 -34.54
N ASP A 337 -5.16 55.85 -34.89
CA ASP A 337 -5.49 56.42 -36.21
C ASP A 337 -4.42 56.15 -37.29
N GLY A 338 -3.27 55.60 -36.90
CA GLY A 338 -2.18 55.19 -37.77
C GLY A 338 -1.10 56.25 -37.96
N ALA A 339 -1.19 57.41 -37.32
CA ALA A 339 -0.13 58.40 -37.22
C ALA A 339 0.69 58.21 -35.91
N PRO A 340 2.03 58.18 -35.97
CA PRO A 340 2.83 58.00 -34.77
C PRO A 340 2.93 59.29 -33.94
N ASP A 341 3.08 59.13 -32.62
CA ASP A 341 3.18 60.19 -31.63
C ASP A 341 4.24 61.25 -31.97
N ALA A 342 3.94 62.53 -31.72
CA ALA A 342 4.82 63.66 -32.03
C ALA A 342 6.20 63.64 -31.34
N ALA A 343 6.32 63.00 -30.18
CA ALA A 343 7.56 62.77 -29.44
C ALA A 343 8.47 61.70 -30.09
N CYS A 344 7.97 60.88 -31.01
CA CYS A 344 8.79 59.97 -31.84
C CYS A 344 9.75 60.73 -32.79
N GLY A 345 9.56 62.04 -32.96
CA GLY A 345 10.51 62.93 -33.65
C GLY A 345 10.53 62.79 -35.18
N LEU A 346 9.45 62.26 -35.75
CA LEU A 346 9.22 62.15 -37.19
C LEU A 346 8.69 63.48 -37.76
N GLU A 347 8.99 63.80 -39.02
CA GLU A 347 8.71 65.13 -39.61
C GLU A 347 7.22 65.42 -39.89
N VAL A 348 6.36 64.41 -39.77
CA VAL A 348 4.90 64.49 -39.94
C VAL A 348 4.32 63.62 -38.83
N ALA A 349 3.82 64.24 -37.76
CA ALA A 349 3.29 63.55 -36.60
C ALA A 349 1.94 64.15 -36.22
N ASP A 350 1.18 63.38 -35.45
CA ASP A 350 -0.14 63.73 -34.94
C ASP A 350 -0.09 65.06 -34.14
N CYS A 351 -1.15 65.86 -34.25
CA CYS A 351 -1.29 67.13 -33.53
C CYS A 351 -2.15 67.03 -32.26
N ASP A 352 -2.89 65.96 -32.06
CA ASP A 352 -3.64 65.62 -30.85
C ASP A 352 -3.72 64.10 -30.67
N ASP A 353 -2.66 63.51 -30.08
CA ASP A 353 -2.44 62.05 -29.93
C ASP A 353 -3.49 61.32 -29.04
N GLU A 354 -4.55 62.02 -28.59
CA GLU A 354 -5.68 61.43 -27.84
C GLU A 354 -7.01 61.45 -28.66
N ASP A 355 -7.04 62.04 -29.85
CA ASP A 355 -8.24 62.12 -30.70
C ASP A 355 -7.98 61.57 -32.11
N PRO A 356 -8.54 60.38 -32.45
CA PRO A 356 -8.27 59.67 -33.72
C PRO A 356 -8.98 60.33 -34.93
N ARG A 357 -9.35 61.59 -34.76
CA ARG A 357 -9.92 62.49 -35.74
C ARG A 357 -8.98 63.66 -36.01
N ALA A 358 -7.75 63.64 -35.53
CA ALA A 358 -6.82 64.76 -35.58
C ALA A 358 -5.43 64.37 -36.13
N ALA A 359 -5.37 63.82 -37.35
CA ALA A 359 -4.13 63.45 -38.02
C ALA A 359 -3.88 64.23 -39.33
N PRO A 360 -2.61 64.34 -39.79
CA PRO A 360 -2.23 65.13 -40.97
C PRO A 360 -2.88 64.74 -42.31
N ASP A 361 -3.47 63.55 -42.41
CA ASP A 361 -4.15 63.04 -43.62
C ASP A 361 -5.69 63.02 -43.48
N LEU A 362 -6.24 63.50 -42.37
CA LEU A 362 -7.68 63.62 -42.16
C LEU A 362 -8.23 64.89 -42.81
N SER A 363 -9.56 65.03 -42.79
CA SER A 363 -10.26 66.17 -43.40
C SER A 363 -10.97 66.96 -42.30
N GLU A 364 -10.84 68.28 -42.31
CA GLU A 364 -11.50 69.19 -41.36
C GLU A 364 -12.97 68.88 -41.13
N VAL A 365 -13.36 68.76 -39.85
CA VAL A 365 -14.73 68.53 -39.43
C VAL A 365 -15.43 69.88 -39.29
N GLU A 366 -16.42 70.14 -40.15
CA GLU A 366 -17.09 71.45 -40.15
C GLU A 366 -17.85 71.72 -38.82
N LEU A 367 -17.54 72.83 -38.14
CA LEU A 367 -18.24 73.46 -36.99
C LEU A 367 -17.90 73.00 -35.56
N ASP A 368 -16.91 72.15 -35.33
CA ASP A 368 -16.50 71.78 -33.96
C ASP A 368 -15.39 72.69 -33.38
N GLY A 369 -14.66 73.40 -34.25
CA GLY A 369 -13.61 74.33 -33.85
C GLY A 369 -12.31 73.65 -33.40
N ALA A 370 -12.16 72.36 -33.68
CA ALA A 370 -10.89 71.64 -33.64
C ALA A 370 -10.15 71.77 -34.99
N ASP A 371 -8.88 71.39 -35.03
CA ASP A 371 -8.01 71.39 -36.22
C ASP A 371 -7.76 69.93 -36.59
N ASN A 372 -8.72 69.34 -37.32
CA ASN A 372 -8.81 67.89 -37.49
C ASN A 372 -7.86 67.33 -38.57
N ASP A 373 -7.27 68.18 -39.40
CA ASP A 373 -6.27 67.77 -40.40
C ASP A 373 -4.87 68.30 -40.10
N CYS A 374 -4.68 68.84 -38.88
CA CYS A 374 -3.45 69.47 -38.42
C CYS A 374 -2.94 70.58 -39.37
N ASP A 375 -3.82 71.16 -40.20
CA ASP A 375 -3.58 72.33 -41.05
C ASP A 375 -4.35 73.55 -40.51
N PRO A 376 -3.68 74.53 -39.89
CA PRO A 376 -4.32 75.63 -39.17
C PRO A 376 -5.07 76.68 -40.04
N GLU A 377 -5.46 76.38 -41.29
CA GLU A 377 -6.01 77.34 -42.26
C GLU A 377 -7.54 77.23 -42.60
N THR A 378 -8.38 76.28 -42.11
CA THR A 378 -9.79 76.11 -42.62
C THR A 378 -10.97 75.62 -41.71
N PRO A 379 -11.93 76.49 -41.27
CA PRO A 379 -13.25 76.02 -40.76
C PRO A 379 -14.55 76.47 -41.54
N ASP A 380 -15.52 75.53 -41.80
CA ASP A 380 -17.05 75.61 -41.79
C ASP A 380 -17.97 75.63 -43.12
N ALA A 381 -18.97 74.68 -43.36
CA ALA A 381 -20.42 74.80 -43.87
C ALA A 381 -21.30 73.66 -44.68
N SER A 382 -22.43 73.10 -44.11
CA SER A 382 -23.92 72.90 -44.55
C SER A 382 -24.67 71.67 -45.31
N CYS A 383 -26.01 71.33 -45.07
CA CYS A 383 -26.95 70.28 -45.75
C CYS A 383 -28.60 70.37 -45.70
N GLU A 384 -29.44 69.41 -46.30
CA GLU A 384 -30.97 69.39 -46.68
C GLU A 384 -32.03 68.37 -45.95
N ALA A 385 -33.42 68.38 -46.19
CA ALA A 385 -34.59 67.93 -45.28
C ALA A 385 -35.64 66.72 -45.55
N ALA A 386 -36.37 66.13 -44.52
CA ALA A 386 -37.37 64.96 -44.47
C ALA A 386 -38.78 65.16 -43.74
N THR A 387 -39.71 64.15 -43.56
CA THR A 387 -41.14 64.26 -43.00
C THR A 387 -41.42 63.41 -41.73
N TRP A 388 -42.30 63.86 -40.80
CA TRP A 388 -42.57 63.26 -39.46
C TRP A 388 -44.07 63.22 -39.03
N TYR A 389 -44.46 62.47 -37.99
CA TYR A 389 -45.81 62.33 -37.37
C TYR A 389 -45.78 62.68 -35.88
N VAL A 390 -46.82 63.26 -35.26
CA VAL A 390 -46.84 63.57 -33.81
C VAL A 390 -46.85 62.28 -32.99
N ASP A 391 -45.99 62.21 -31.98
CA ASP A 391 -45.75 61.06 -31.08
C ASP A 391 -45.61 61.62 -29.65
N GLU A 392 -46.69 61.53 -28.86
CA GLU A 392 -46.79 62.18 -27.54
C GLU A 392 -46.21 61.32 -26.39
N ASP A 393 -46.22 59.99 -26.53
CA ASP A 393 -45.69 59.06 -25.55
C ASP A 393 -44.29 58.48 -25.89
N GLY A 394 -43.81 58.71 -27.12
CA GLY A 394 -42.45 58.43 -27.56
C GLY A 394 -42.21 56.99 -28.01
N ASP A 395 -43.25 56.26 -28.39
CA ASP A 395 -43.16 54.83 -28.72
C ASP A 395 -42.69 54.55 -30.17
N GLY A 396 -42.61 55.61 -31.00
CA GLY A 396 -42.14 55.55 -32.37
C GLY A 396 -43.25 55.33 -33.42
N TYR A 397 -44.52 55.25 -33.02
CA TYR A 397 -45.70 55.47 -33.84
C TYR A 397 -46.36 56.80 -33.48
N GLY A 398 -47.19 57.33 -34.37
CA GLY A 398 -47.81 58.62 -34.19
C GLY A 398 -49.18 58.71 -34.83
N THR A 399 -50.03 59.60 -34.31
CA THR A 399 -51.42 59.69 -34.78
C THR A 399 -51.64 60.63 -35.98
N SER A 400 -50.81 61.67 -36.19
CA SER A 400 -51.08 62.70 -37.22
C SER A 400 -49.83 63.37 -37.82
N GLU A 401 -49.88 63.81 -39.10
CA GLU A 401 -48.72 64.36 -39.84
C GLU A 401 -48.17 65.70 -39.27
N ALA A 402 -46.83 65.81 -39.18
CA ALA A 402 -46.06 66.98 -38.70
C ALA A 402 -45.23 67.65 -39.83
N PRO A 403 -44.59 68.84 -39.60
CA PRO A 403 -43.82 69.57 -40.63
C PRO A 403 -42.57 68.84 -41.15
N ARG A 404 -42.11 69.19 -42.37
CA ARG A 404 -40.87 68.66 -42.97
C ARG A 404 -39.62 69.42 -42.51
N GLY A 405 -38.56 68.73 -42.08
CA GLY A 405 -37.30 69.30 -41.58
C GLY A 405 -36.09 68.36 -41.69
N CYS A 406 -34.86 68.88 -41.57
CA CYS A 406 -33.61 68.10 -41.70
C CYS A 406 -33.28 67.21 -40.49
N VAL A 407 -33.98 67.41 -39.37
CA VAL A 407 -33.78 66.71 -38.11
C VAL A 407 -35.15 66.38 -37.53
N GLN A 408 -35.29 65.24 -36.86
CA GLN A 408 -36.51 64.84 -36.15
C GLN A 408 -36.80 65.87 -35.03
N GLU A 409 -37.96 66.52 -35.07
CA GLU A 409 -38.38 67.39 -33.97
C GLU A 409 -38.87 66.54 -32.80
N ALA A 410 -38.49 66.88 -31.57
CA ALA A 410 -38.88 66.14 -30.38
C ALA A 410 -40.42 66.07 -30.24
N GLY A 411 -40.95 64.87 -29.97
CA GLY A 411 -42.38 64.59 -29.96
C GLY A 411 -42.95 64.23 -31.35
N THR A 412 -42.11 63.70 -32.24
CA THR A 412 -42.55 63.18 -33.54
C THR A 412 -41.92 61.83 -33.89
N ALA A 413 -42.69 60.93 -34.51
CA ALA A 413 -42.31 59.62 -35.01
C ALA A 413 -42.23 59.54 -36.54
N PRO A 414 -41.45 58.61 -37.11
CA PRO A 414 -41.41 58.36 -38.55
C PRO A 414 -42.55 57.46 -39.05
N ARG A 415 -43.34 56.84 -38.17
CA ARG A 415 -44.41 55.88 -38.50
C ARG A 415 -45.76 56.36 -37.96
N ALA A 416 -46.84 56.00 -38.63
CA ALA A 416 -48.20 56.34 -38.24
C ALA A 416 -49.01 55.09 -37.85
N GLY A 417 -50.07 55.26 -37.06
CA GLY A 417 -51.07 54.20 -36.82
C GLY A 417 -51.46 53.94 -35.37
N ASP A 418 -50.95 54.72 -34.43
CA ASP A 418 -51.30 54.62 -33.01
C ASP A 418 -52.80 54.95 -32.77
N CYS A 419 -53.50 54.14 -31.98
CA CYS A 419 -54.89 54.35 -31.60
C CYS A 419 -55.06 55.07 -30.24
N ASP A 420 -54.00 55.13 -29.42
CA ASP A 420 -53.90 55.94 -28.20
C ASP A 420 -52.47 56.47 -27.97
N ASP A 421 -52.11 57.55 -28.69
CA ASP A 421 -50.82 58.30 -28.65
C ASP A 421 -50.35 58.77 -27.24
N GLY A 422 -51.13 58.49 -26.20
CA GLY A 422 -50.83 58.83 -24.81
C GLY A 422 -50.39 57.64 -23.94
N ASP A 423 -50.40 56.41 -24.47
CA ASP A 423 -49.90 55.22 -23.80
C ASP A 423 -48.92 54.45 -24.69
N VAL A 424 -47.63 54.51 -24.33
CA VAL A 424 -46.49 53.83 -24.99
C VAL A 424 -46.67 52.30 -25.12
N ALA A 425 -47.66 51.71 -24.44
CA ALA A 425 -48.00 50.30 -24.54
C ALA A 425 -49.04 49.97 -25.62
N VAL A 426 -49.74 50.98 -26.15
CA VAL A 426 -50.81 50.84 -27.15
C VAL A 426 -50.27 51.25 -28.51
N ARG A 427 -50.13 50.31 -29.44
CA ARG A 427 -49.64 50.58 -30.81
C ARG A 427 -49.94 49.42 -31.75
N PRO A 428 -49.94 49.64 -33.07
CA PRO A 428 -50.13 48.57 -34.05
C PRO A 428 -49.23 47.35 -33.82
N GLY A 429 -49.85 46.22 -33.46
CA GLY A 429 -49.17 44.95 -33.20
C GLY A 429 -48.52 44.84 -31.81
N ALA A 430 -48.96 45.62 -30.82
CA ALA A 430 -48.67 45.36 -29.41
C ALA A 430 -49.27 44.00 -28.95
N ALA A 431 -49.00 43.61 -27.71
CA ALA A 431 -49.57 42.39 -27.14
C ALA A 431 -50.73 42.75 -26.21
N GLU A 432 -51.89 42.15 -26.43
CA GLU A 432 -53.10 42.33 -25.64
C GLU A 432 -52.89 42.01 -24.15
N ARG A 433 -53.28 42.94 -23.28
CA ARG A 433 -53.31 42.80 -21.81
C ARG A 433 -54.75 42.51 -21.39
N CYS A 434 -54.99 41.78 -20.30
CA CYS A 434 -56.35 41.58 -19.77
C CYS A 434 -56.77 42.84 -18.96
N ASN A 435 -56.91 43.98 -19.63
CA ASN A 435 -57.20 45.31 -19.04
C ASN A 435 -58.49 45.95 -19.57
N GLY A 436 -59.13 45.37 -20.59
CA GLY A 436 -60.35 45.88 -21.21
C GLY A 436 -60.11 46.97 -22.25
N GLU A 437 -58.88 47.11 -22.75
CA GLU A 437 -58.46 48.04 -23.80
C GLU A 437 -58.00 47.26 -25.06
N ASP A 438 -57.90 47.93 -26.20
CA ASP A 438 -57.44 47.37 -27.49
C ASP A 438 -55.98 47.82 -27.65
N ASP A 439 -55.04 47.03 -27.15
CA ASP A 439 -53.64 47.43 -27.02
C ASP A 439 -52.92 47.38 -28.39
N ASP A 440 -53.30 46.46 -29.27
CA ASP A 440 -52.65 46.25 -30.57
C ASP A 440 -53.30 47.02 -31.74
N CYS A 441 -54.37 47.76 -31.46
CA CYS A 441 -55.15 48.59 -32.37
C CYS A 441 -55.80 47.82 -33.53
N ASP A 442 -56.12 46.53 -33.36
CA ASP A 442 -56.77 45.70 -34.37
C ASP A 442 -58.31 45.78 -34.35
N GLY A 443 -58.90 46.32 -33.29
CA GLY A 443 -60.34 46.50 -33.09
C GLY A 443 -61.03 45.43 -32.25
N GLN A 444 -60.29 44.50 -31.66
CA GLN A 444 -60.75 43.55 -30.64
C GLN A 444 -60.22 43.98 -29.26
N ILE A 445 -60.68 43.33 -28.19
CA ILE A 445 -60.35 43.72 -26.80
C ILE A 445 -60.02 42.43 -26.05
N ASP A 446 -58.81 42.37 -25.48
CA ASP A 446 -58.27 41.30 -24.63
C ASP A 446 -58.27 39.90 -25.28
N GLU A 447 -58.27 39.78 -26.61
CA GLU A 447 -58.19 38.49 -27.27
C GLU A 447 -56.79 37.89 -27.17
N LEU A 448 -56.71 36.58 -26.88
CA LEU A 448 -55.43 35.90 -26.67
C LEU A 448 -54.59 36.46 -25.48
N ALA A 449 -55.21 37.20 -24.54
CA ALA A 449 -54.60 37.67 -23.29
C ALA A 449 -54.29 36.53 -22.28
N ASP A 450 -53.52 35.54 -22.72
CA ASP A 450 -53.02 34.42 -21.92
C ASP A 450 -51.69 34.74 -21.18
N PRO A 451 -50.78 35.63 -21.63
CA PRO A 451 -49.49 35.78 -20.94
C PRO A 451 -49.48 36.61 -19.65
N GLN A 452 -50.53 37.37 -19.33
CA GLN A 452 -50.47 38.39 -18.25
C GLN A 452 -51.37 38.14 -17.03
N CYS A 453 -52.22 37.11 -17.02
CA CYS A 453 -52.82 36.63 -15.77
C CYS A 453 -51.83 35.75 -14.99
N ALA A 454 -50.65 36.31 -14.71
CA ALA A 454 -49.64 35.68 -13.86
C ALA A 454 -50.05 35.85 -12.39
N LEU A 455 -50.95 34.98 -11.92
CA LEU A 455 -51.19 34.82 -10.49
C LEU A 455 -49.98 34.08 -9.89
N PRO A 456 -49.40 34.54 -8.77
CA PRO A 456 -48.25 33.88 -8.18
C PRO A 456 -48.54 32.40 -7.91
N ARG A 457 -47.75 31.52 -8.56
CA ARG A 457 -47.78 30.06 -8.39
C ARG A 457 -49.14 29.41 -8.71
N ALA A 458 -49.89 30.01 -9.63
CA ALA A 458 -51.17 29.51 -10.12
C ALA A 458 -51.35 29.83 -11.61
N THR A 459 -52.05 28.96 -12.34
CA THR A 459 -52.53 29.32 -13.69
C THR A 459 -53.72 30.26 -13.58
N GLY A 460 -53.61 31.47 -14.13
CA GLY A 460 -54.70 32.45 -14.16
C GLY A 460 -55.63 32.28 -15.37
N LEU A 461 -56.93 32.51 -15.17
CA LEU A 461 -57.95 32.58 -16.22
C LEU A 461 -58.48 34.03 -16.29
N CYS A 462 -58.51 34.63 -17.49
CA CYS A 462 -59.12 35.95 -17.71
C CYS A 462 -60.64 35.78 -17.88
N GLU A 463 -61.41 36.21 -16.87
CA GLU A 463 -62.88 36.23 -16.91
C GLU A 463 -63.37 37.67 -16.71
N GLU A 464 -64.10 38.21 -17.70
CA GLU A 464 -64.74 39.54 -17.65
C GLU A 464 -63.79 40.71 -17.29
N GLY A 465 -62.53 40.67 -17.77
CA GLY A 465 -61.53 41.71 -17.52
C GLY A 465 -60.85 41.62 -16.14
N ALA A 466 -60.87 40.45 -15.49
CA ALA A 466 -60.17 40.17 -14.24
C ALA A 466 -59.59 38.74 -14.18
N CYS A 467 -58.45 38.58 -13.52
CA CYS A 467 -57.79 37.27 -13.36
C CYS A 467 -58.37 36.46 -12.18
N ALA A 468 -58.65 35.18 -12.41
CA ALA A 468 -59.08 34.21 -11.38
C ALA A 468 -58.15 32.97 -11.32
N ILE A 469 -58.02 32.35 -10.14
CA ILE A 469 -57.22 31.13 -9.92
C ILE A 469 -57.88 29.94 -10.63
N GLY A 470 -57.17 29.32 -11.58
CA GLY A 470 -57.60 28.07 -12.23
C GLY A 470 -57.16 26.82 -11.47
N VAL A 471 -55.84 26.59 -11.39
CA VAL A 471 -55.20 25.53 -10.59
C VAL A 471 -53.91 26.06 -9.99
N CYS A 472 -53.61 25.66 -8.75
CA CYS A 472 -52.29 25.90 -8.15
C CYS A 472 -51.23 25.07 -8.87
N GLU A 473 -50.02 25.63 -8.99
CA GLU A 473 -48.85 24.87 -9.40
C GLU A 473 -48.56 23.76 -8.38
N ASN A 474 -47.92 22.67 -8.82
CA ASN A 474 -47.65 21.52 -7.95
C ASN A 474 -46.98 21.95 -6.64
N HIS A 475 -47.48 21.40 -5.53
CA HIS A 475 -47.04 21.66 -4.15
C HIS A 475 -47.35 23.06 -3.59
N TRP A 476 -48.20 23.86 -4.26
CA TRP A 476 -48.72 25.13 -3.73
C TRP A 476 -50.18 25.04 -3.32
N LEU A 477 -50.53 25.65 -2.20
CA LEU A 477 -51.87 25.66 -1.60
C LEU A 477 -52.40 27.09 -1.49
N ASP A 478 -53.67 27.26 -1.84
CA ASP A 478 -54.49 28.42 -1.47
C ASP A 478 -55.03 28.20 -0.06
N CYS A 479 -54.31 28.73 0.94
CA CYS A 479 -54.68 28.65 2.34
C CYS A 479 -55.37 29.93 2.86
N ASP A 480 -55.53 30.96 2.01
CA ASP A 480 -56.23 32.20 2.35
C ASP A 480 -56.96 32.81 1.12
N PRO A 481 -58.30 32.80 1.11
CA PRO A 481 -59.09 33.29 -0.02
C PRO A 481 -59.04 34.82 -0.24
N GLU A 482 -58.40 35.59 0.65
CA GLU A 482 -58.29 37.05 0.52
C GLU A 482 -57.05 37.50 -0.27
N SER A 483 -56.04 36.64 -0.45
CA SER A 483 -54.86 36.92 -1.28
C SER A 483 -55.00 36.31 -2.68
N PRO A 484 -54.56 37.00 -3.75
CA PRO A 484 -54.58 36.45 -5.09
C PRO A 484 -53.35 35.56 -5.35
N GLY A 485 -53.54 34.25 -5.46
CA GLY A 485 -52.51 33.27 -5.83
C GLY A 485 -52.59 31.98 -5.02
N CYS A 486 -51.55 31.16 -5.09
CA CYS A 486 -51.35 30.02 -4.19
C CYS A 486 -50.09 30.28 -3.37
N GLU A 487 -50.27 30.85 -2.17
CA GLU A 487 -49.18 31.49 -1.42
C GLU A 487 -48.45 30.54 -0.47
N THR A 488 -49.02 29.38 -0.19
CA THR A 488 -48.49 28.47 0.83
C THR A 488 -47.81 27.25 0.19
N ASP A 489 -46.55 27.03 0.55
CA ASP A 489 -45.78 25.88 0.10
C ASP A 489 -46.15 24.63 0.91
N ALA A 490 -46.70 23.61 0.25
CA ALA A 490 -47.08 22.33 0.85
C ALA A 490 -45.87 21.49 1.30
N LEU A 491 -44.64 21.89 0.94
CA LEU A 491 -43.39 21.27 1.37
C LEU A 491 -42.75 22.02 2.55
N SER A 492 -43.38 23.12 3.01
CA SER A 492 -42.91 23.83 4.19
C SER A 492 -43.16 23.00 5.46
N PRO A 493 -42.22 22.96 6.42
CA PRO A 493 -42.43 22.32 7.73
C PRO A 493 -43.55 22.98 8.55
N MET A 494 -44.09 24.12 8.11
CA MET A 494 -45.22 24.82 8.72
C MET A 494 -46.56 24.55 7.99
N SER A 495 -46.57 23.82 6.87
CA SER A 495 -47.77 23.51 6.06
C SER A 495 -47.64 22.19 5.29
N CYS A 496 -47.04 21.18 5.92
CA CYS A 496 -46.64 19.92 5.28
C CYS A 496 -47.86 19.09 4.84
N GLY A 497 -48.15 19.06 3.53
CA GLY A 497 -49.30 18.32 2.98
C GLY A 497 -50.68 18.93 3.21
N GLY A 498 -50.74 20.12 3.82
CA GLY A 498 -52.00 20.79 4.07
C GLY A 498 -51.83 22.10 4.83
N CYS A 499 -52.80 22.99 4.67
CA CYS A 499 -52.89 24.20 5.46
C CYS A 499 -52.91 23.85 6.96
N ASP A 500 -52.03 24.47 7.75
CA ASP A 500 -51.88 24.31 9.21
C ASP A 500 -51.26 22.99 9.71
N VAL A 501 -50.53 22.24 8.87
CA VAL A 501 -49.77 21.05 9.30
C VAL A 501 -48.32 21.42 9.65
N VAL A 502 -48.02 21.55 10.96
CA VAL A 502 -46.68 21.88 11.48
C VAL A 502 -45.96 20.62 11.97
N CYS A 503 -44.71 20.44 11.55
CA CYS A 503 -43.83 19.38 12.06
C CYS A 503 -43.23 19.80 13.41
N GLU A 504 -43.62 19.14 14.52
CA GLU A 504 -43.18 19.49 15.88
C GLU A 504 -41.79 18.91 16.23
N ASP A 505 -41.02 19.68 17.01
CA ASP A 505 -39.66 19.38 17.49
C ASP A 505 -39.66 18.34 18.63
N ASP A 506 -39.30 17.10 18.36
CA ASP A 506 -39.02 16.10 19.40
C ASP A 506 -37.83 15.22 18.97
N MET A 507 -36.64 15.79 18.68
CA MET A 507 -35.44 14.99 18.35
C MET A 507 -34.08 15.56 18.79
N PRO A 508 -33.05 14.68 18.94
CA PRO A 508 -31.79 14.92 19.65
C PRO A 508 -30.75 15.71 18.83
N ASP A 509 -29.71 16.17 19.52
CA ASP A 509 -28.73 17.22 19.18
C ASP A 509 -27.83 17.05 17.91
N ASP A 510 -28.14 16.20 16.92
CA ASP A 510 -27.20 15.81 15.84
C ASP A 510 -27.59 16.30 14.42
N MET A 511 -27.42 17.62 14.17
CA MET A 511 -27.45 18.25 12.82
C MET A 511 -28.65 17.91 11.92
N ALA A 512 -29.77 17.53 12.53
CA ALA A 512 -31.02 17.17 11.87
C ALA A 512 -32.08 18.26 12.06
N ALA A 513 -32.87 18.52 11.01
CA ALA A 513 -33.95 19.50 11.00
C ALA A 513 -35.29 18.85 10.65
N PRO A 514 -36.41 19.27 11.27
CA PRO A 514 -37.74 18.83 10.85
C PRO A 514 -38.02 19.33 9.44
N GLY A 515 -38.36 18.40 8.53
CA GLY A 515 -38.63 18.70 7.13
C GLY A 515 -39.81 17.91 6.58
N CYS A 516 -40.45 18.44 5.55
CA CYS A 516 -41.53 17.76 4.83
C CYS A 516 -40.94 17.04 3.62
N PHE A 517 -40.82 15.71 3.67
CA PHE A 517 -40.20 14.92 2.61
C PHE A 517 -41.13 13.82 2.07
N PRO A 518 -41.08 13.51 0.76
CA PRO A 518 -41.73 12.32 0.22
C PRO A 518 -40.96 11.06 0.62
N GLN A 519 -41.47 10.27 1.57
CA GLN A 519 -40.90 8.98 1.96
C GLN A 519 -41.45 7.82 1.10
N PRO A 520 -40.63 6.84 0.66
CA PRO A 520 -41.12 5.69 -0.10
C PRO A 520 -42.09 4.84 0.72
N GLY A 521 -43.36 4.75 0.30
CA GLY A 521 -44.37 3.86 0.89
C GLY A 521 -45.36 4.49 1.88
N ILE A 522 -45.32 5.82 2.04
CA ILE A 522 -46.29 6.63 2.78
C ILE A 522 -46.87 7.67 1.77
N PRO A 523 -48.15 8.09 1.82
CA PRO A 523 -48.65 9.15 0.93
C PRO A 523 -47.78 10.43 1.03
N ALA A 524 -47.72 11.18 -0.08
CA ALA A 524 -46.65 12.11 -0.46
C ALA A 524 -46.30 13.28 0.48
N GLU A 525 -46.95 13.44 1.62
CA GLU A 525 -46.75 14.61 2.48
C GLU A 525 -46.85 14.22 3.98
N ALA A 526 -45.72 13.83 4.58
CA ALA A 526 -45.63 13.55 6.02
C ALA A 526 -44.38 14.17 6.63
N CYS A 527 -44.49 14.66 7.87
CA CYS A 527 -43.35 15.19 8.62
C CYS A 527 -42.29 14.12 8.82
N GLY A 528 -41.03 14.47 8.52
CA GLY A 528 -39.85 13.64 8.69
C GLY A 528 -38.64 14.45 9.16
N VAL A 529 -37.49 13.79 9.21
CA VAL A 529 -36.22 14.37 9.63
C VAL A 529 -35.31 14.47 8.41
N GLY A 530 -34.67 15.62 8.19
CA GLY A 530 -33.73 15.84 7.10
C GLY A 530 -32.44 16.50 7.60
N CYS A 531 -31.33 16.18 6.93
CA CYS A 531 -30.02 16.67 7.32
C CYS A 531 -29.77 18.12 6.92
N VAL A 532 -29.11 18.88 7.80
CA VAL A 532 -28.63 20.22 7.49
C VAL A 532 -27.57 20.12 6.37
N GLY A 533 -27.55 21.09 5.44
CA GLY A 533 -26.74 21.04 4.22
C GLY A 533 -25.29 20.61 4.44
N GLY A 534 -24.86 19.60 3.68
CA GLY A 534 -23.54 18.96 3.78
C GLY A 534 -23.51 17.71 4.66
N TYR A 535 -24.53 17.47 5.49
CA TYR A 535 -24.63 16.26 6.31
C TYR A 535 -25.57 15.22 5.70
N ALA A 536 -25.33 13.94 5.98
CA ALA A 536 -26.19 12.84 5.56
C ALA A 536 -26.32 11.76 6.65
N ASP A 537 -27.49 11.14 6.68
CA ASP A 537 -27.79 9.90 7.41
C ASP A 537 -27.40 8.73 6.49
N CYS A 538 -26.20 8.19 6.69
CA CYS A 538 -25.68 7.11 5.83
C CYS A 538 -26.04 5.72 6.34
N ASN A 539 -26.35 5.56 7.63
CA ASN A 539 -26.75 4.28 8.20
C ASN A 539 -28.27 4.03 8.12
N ALA A 540 -29.05 5.05 7.73
CA ALA A 540 -30.50 5.09 7.68
C ALA A 540 -31.18 4.80 9.03
N ASP A 541 -30.50 5.09 10.14
CA ASP A 541 -31.04 4.97 11.48
C ASP A 541 -31.53 6.35 11.97
N PRO A 542 -32.86 6.56 12.04
CA PRO A 542 -33.40 7.86 12.44
C PRO A 542 -33.17 8.18 13.93
N ALA A 543 -32.51 7.29 14.70
CA ALA A 543 -32.24 7.47 16.12
C ALA A 543 -30.94 8.23 16.42
N ASP A 544 -29.95 8.23 15.52
CA ASP A 544 -28.64 8.90 15.67
C ASP A 544 -28.42 10.09 14.72
N GLY A 545 -29.33 10.33 13.78
CA GLY A 545 -29.46 11.63 13.10
C GLY A 545 -28.71 11.72 11.78
N CYS A 546 -27.84 12.72 11.64
CA CYS A 546 -27.09 13.00 10.40
C CYS A 546 -25.60 13.05 10.70
N GLU A 547 -24.96 11.88 10.69
CA GLU A 547 -23.65 11.68 11.33
C GLU A 547 -22.46 12.02 10.41
N VAL A 548 -22.70 12.08 9.10
CA VAL A 548 -21.64 12.11 8.09
C VAL A 548 -21.58 13.46 7.39
N LEU A 549 -20.41 14.09 7.37
CA LEU A 549 -20.14 15.33 6.64
C LEU A 549 -19.61 15.04 5.23
N LEU A 550 -20.52 15.01 4.25
CA LEU A 550 -20.23 14.68 2.85
C LEU A 550 -19.14 15.54 2.15
N PRO A 551 -18.95 16.85 2.44
CA PRO A 551 -17.95 17.65 1.75
C PRO A 551 -16.52 17.49 2.28
N ALA A 552 -16.32 16.75 3.38
CA ALA A 552 -15.03 16.63 4.03
C ALA A 552 -14.64 15.20 4.43
N ASP A 553 -15.56 14.23 4.37
CA ASP A 553 -15.28 12.83 4.70
C ASP A 553 -14.85 12.04 3.45
N PRO A 554 -13.59 11.57 3.35
CA PRO A 554 -13.10 10.79 2.22
C PRO A 554 -13.79 9.44 2.01
N ASN A 555 -14.51 8.92 3.01
CA ASN A 555 -15.27 7.68 2.91
C ASN A 555 -16.73 7.90 2.45
N HIS A 556 -17.18 9.15 2.41
CA HIS A 556 -18.54 9.55 2.06
C HIS A 556 -18.55 10.83 1.20
N CYS A 557 -17.56 10.97 0.30
CA CYS A 557 -17.30 12.22 -0.39
C CYS A 557 -18.36 12.54 -1.44
N GLY A 558 -19.22 13.51 -1.11
CA GLY A 558 -20.36 13.94 -1.93
C GLY A 558 -21.57 13.00 -1.94
N ALA A 559 -21.44 11.77 -1.44
CA ALA A 559 -22.56 10.85 -1.23
C ALA A 559 -22.22 9.80 -0.18
N CYS A 560 -23.24 9.25 0.49
CA CYS A 560 -23.05 8.14 1.42
C CYS A 560 -22.35 6.96 0.76
N PHE A 561 -21.32 6.45 1.42
CA PHE A 561 -20.48 5.33 0.98
C PHE A 561 -19.70 5.56 -0.31
N ARG A 562 -19.60 6.81 -0.78
CA ARG A 562 -18.72 7.19 -1.89
C ARG A 562 -17.31 7.42 -1.35
N ARG A 563 -16.54 6.34 -1.26
CA ARG A 563 -15.11 6.39 -0.96
C ARG A 563 -14.35 7.03 -2.12
N CYS A 564 -13.34 7.84 -1.81
CA CYS A 564 -12.36 8.26 -2.80
C CYS A 564 -11.43 7.09 -3.08
N ASP A 565 -11.36 6.68 -4.36
CA ASP A 565 -10.35 5.73 -4.82
C ASP A 565 -8.99 6.46 -4.82
N ILE A 566 -7.96 5.75 -4.39
CA ILE A 566 -6.65 6.34 -4.07
C ILE A 566 -5.60 5.61 -4.90
N PRO A 567 -4.82 6.32 -5.72
CA PRO A 567 -3.68 5.75 -6.41
C PRO A 567 -2.49 5.54 -5.45
N ALA A 568 -1.39 4.96 -5.93
CA ALA A 568 -0.25 4.61 -5.09
C ALA A 568 0.45 5.86 -4.52
N ASN A 569 0.97 5.74 -3.28
CA ASN A 569 1.75 6.77 -2.58
C ASN A 569 1.01 8.11 -2.35
N ALA A 570 -0.31 8.09 -2.18
CA ALA A 570 -1.12 9.27 -1.95
C ALA A 570 -2.13 9.10 -0.79
N GLU A 571 -2.43 10.19 -0.07
CA GLU A 571 -3.48 10.28 0.94
C GLU A 571 -4.79 10.84 0.35
N PRO A 572 -5.96 10.26 0.66
CA PRO A 572 -7.23 10.67 0.08
C PRO A 572 -7.70 11.99 0.69
N THR A 573 -8.10 12.94 -0.15
CA THR A 573 -8.71 14.19 0.30
C THR A 573 -10.14 14.31 -0.23
N CYS A 574 -11.01 14.94 0.56
CA CYS A 574 -12.34 15.32 0.12
C CYS A 574 -12.52 16.81 0.39
N VAL A 575 -12.63 17.59 -0.69
CA VAL A 575 -12.83 19.04 -0.62
C VAL A 575 -14.04 19.38 -1.49
N ASP A 576 -15.00 20.09 -0.91
CA ASP A 576 -16.23 20.52 -1.58
C ASP A 576 -16.95 19.36 -2.30
N ALA A 577 -17.05 18.20 -1.65
CA ALA A 577 -17.72 17.00 -2.15
C ALA A 577 -17.10 16.38 -3.42
N SER A 578 -15.85 16.74 -3.72
CA SER A 578 -15.03 16.17 -4.79
C SER A 578 -13.85 15.39 -4.20
N CYS A 579 -13.62 14.19 -4.73
CA CYS A 579 -12.47 13.39 -4.35
C CYS A 579 -11.20 13.96 -4.97
N GLY A 580 -10.14 14.05 -4.16
CA GLY A 580 -8.79 14.34 -4.59
C GLY A 580 -7.80 13.50 -3.78
N PHE A 581 -6.51 13.79 -3.95
CA PHE A 581 -5.44 13.20 -3.18
C PHE A 581 -4.35 14.22 -2.87
N GLU A 582 -3.53 13.94 -1.86
CA GLU A 582 -2.29 14.67 -1.56
C GLU A 582 -1.16 13.63 -1.52
N CYS A 583 -0.04 13.92 -2.19
CA CYS A 583 1.08 12.96 -2.21
C CYS A 583 1.64 12.71 -0.82
N GLU A 584 1.95 11.45 -0.53
CA GLU A 584 2.67 11.08 0.67
C GLU A 584 4.01 11.84 0.72
N ARG A 585 4.49 12.14 1.92
CA ARG A 585 5.73 12.91 2.10
C ARG A 585 6.89 12.26 1.32
N GLY A 586 7.52 13.05 0.45
CA GLY A 586 8.67 12.62 -0.35
C GLY A 586 8.28 12.02 -1.71
N TRP A 587 6.99 12.02 -2.05
CA TRP A 587 6.46 11.68 -3.36
C TRP A 587 5.90 12.92 -4.06
N GLU A 588 6.01 12.95 -5.37
CA GLU A 588 5.44 13.98 -6.22
C GLU A 588 4.83 13.34 -7.47
N ASP A 589 3.71 13.91 -7.91
CA ASP A 589 3.07 13.65 -9.20
C ASP A 589 3.83 14.46 -10.27
N CYS A 590 4.59 13.77 -11.11
CA CYS A 590 5.50 14.38 -12.07
C CYS A 590 4.93 14.43 -13.49
N ASN A 591 3.94 13.62 -13.80
CA ASN A 591 3.25 13.64 -15.10
C ASN A 591 1.93 14.46 -15.06
N GLY A 592 1.42 14.78 -13.88
CA GLY A 592 0.17 15.48 -13.65
C GLY A 592 -1.07 14.63 -13.88
N GLU A 593 -0.92 13.30 -13.96
CA GLU A 593 -2.01 12.37 -14.23
C GLU A 593 -2.66 11.85 -12.94
N VAL A 594 -3.97 12.03 -12.83
CA VAL A 594 -4.73 11.74 -11.60
C VAL A 594 -4.86 10.24 -11.34
N ASP A 595 -4.66 9.40 -12.36
CA ASP A 595 -5.03 7.98 -12.35
C ASP A 595 -3.89 7.04 -11.91
N ASP A 596 -2.62 7.44 -12.03
CA ASP A 596 -1.45 6.65 -11.57
C ASP A 596 -0.79 7.20 -10.29
N GLY A 597 -1.08 8.45 -9.91
CA GLY A 597 -0.97 8.95 -8.54
C GLY A 597 0.24 9.81 -8.25
N CYS A 598 1.07 9.37 -7.30
CA CYS A 598 2.33 10.04 -6.96
C CYS A 598 3.46 9.04 -7.23
N GLU A 599 3.97 9.08 -8.45
CA GLU A 599 4.78 8.03 -9.04
C GLU A 599 6.29 8.22 -8.81
N VAL A 600 6.73 9.40 -8.35
CA VAL A 600 8.16 9.70 -8.20
C VAL A 600 8.56 9.99 -6.76
N PHE A 601 9.53 9.23 -6.25
CA PHE A 601 10.12 9.44 -4.93
C PHE A 601 11.20 10.53 -4.93
N VAL A 602 10.78 11.78 -4.82
CA VAL A 602 11.66 12.95 -4.85
C VAL A 602 12.60 13.08 -3.64
N ASP A 603 12.34 12.38 -2.54
CA ASP A 603 13.19 12.45 -1.34
C ASP A 603 14.46 11.58 -1.42
N GLY A 604 14.55 10.65 -2.36
CA GLY A 604 15.70 9.74 -2.51
C GLY A 604 16.09 9.38 -3.94
N ASP A 605 15.33 9.80 -4.95
CA ASP A 605 15.71 9.65 -6.34
C ASP A 605 16.71 10.73 -6.77
N ALA A 606 17.92 10.31 -7.15
CA ALA A 606 18.98 11.19 -7.65
C ALA A 606 18.63 11.88 -8.98
N THR A 607 17.63 11.39 -9.71
CA THR A 607 17.14 12.00 -10.96
C THR A 607 15.96 12.97 -10.74
N ASN A 608 15.32 12.93 -9.57
CA ASN A 608 14.13 13.73 -9.22
C ASN A 608 14.26 14.40 -7.84
N CYS A 609 15.46 14.84 -7.46
CA CYS A 609 15.77 15.16 -6.08
C CYS A 609 15.14 16.46 -5.57
N GLY A 610 14.14 16.32 -4.70
CA GLY A 610 13.35 17.39 -4.07
C GLY A 610 12.36 18.08 -5.01
N SER A 611 12.36 17.70 -6.29
CA SER A 611 11.31 18.02 -7.24
C SER A 611 11.47 17.15 -8.50
N CYS A 612 10.37 16.91 -9.22
CA CYS A 612 10.39 16.28 -10.55
C CYS A 612 11.48 16.84 -11.47
N GLY A 613 12.23 15.94 -12.12
CA GLY A 613 13.29 16.26 -13.09
C GLY A 613 14.58 16.87 -12.51
N ARG A 614 14.70 17.00 -11.19
CA ARG A 614 15.88 17.60 -10.55
C ARG A 614 17.01 16.59 -10.35
N VAL A 615 17.83 16.44 -11.38
CA VAL A 615 19.00 15.55 -11.35
C VAL A 615 20.11 16.10 -10.46
N CYS A 616 20.65 15.24 -9.60
CA CYS A 616 21.77 15.57 -8.73
C CYS A 616 23.10 15.67 -9.49
N PRO A 617 23.91 16.73 -9.25
CA PRO A 617 25.15 16.94 -9.98
C PRO A 617 26.30 16.03 -9.48
N ASP A 618 27.30 15.78 -10.32
CA ASP A 618 28.41 14.82 -10.06
C ASP A 618 29.16 15.00 -8.72
N GLY A 619 29.22 16.22 -8.18
CA GLY A 619 29.87 16.50 -6.88
C GLY A 619 28.99 16.15 -5.66
N SER A 620 27.71 15.92 -5.89
CA SER A 620 26.69 15.59 -4.90
C SER A 620 25.63 14.66 -5.51
N PRO A 621 26.03 13.43 -5.94
CA PRO A 621 25.19 12.56 -6.77
C PRO A 621 24.10 11.82 -5.99
N VAL A 622 24.01 12.00 -4.66
CA VAL A 622 23.05 11.31 -3.80
C VAL A 622 21.90 12.25 -3.48
N CYS A 623 20.67 11.79 -3.64
CA CYS A 623 19.51 12.53 -3.14
C CYS A 623 19.17 12.07 -1.73
N VAL A 624 19.08 13.02 -0.81
CA VAL A 624 18.70 12.70 0.56
C VAL A 624 17.78 13.78 1.14
N GLY A 625 16.55 13.38 1.48
CA GLY A 625 15.51 14.29 1.97
C GLY A 625 15.22 15.43 0.98
N GLY A 626 15.28 15.13 -0.32
CA GLY A 626 15.05 16.11 -1.39
C GLY A 626 16.23 17.06 -1.65
N ALA A 627 17.39 16.80 -1.05
CA ALA A 627 18.60 17.58 -1.25
C ALA A 627 19.74 16.74 -1.83
N CYS A 628 20.36 17.26 -2.90
CA CYS A 628 21.55 16.65 -3.46
C CYS A 628 22.76 16.87 -2.54
N VAL A 629 23.35 15.77 -2.06
CA VAL A 629 24.49 15.77 -1.14
C VAL A 629 25.66 14.96 -1.71
N ALA A 630 26.89 15.38 -1.37
CA ALA A 630 28.06 14.52 -1.57
C ALA A 630 27.83 13.21 -0.81
N PRO A 631 28.31 12.05 -1.31
CA PRO A 631 28.00 10.76 -0.69
C PRO A 631 28.40 10.83 0.78
N PRO A 632 27.44 10.86 1.74
CA PRO A 632 27.73 11.19 3.13
C PRO A 632 28.59 10.13 3.83
N TRP A 633 28.83 9.02 3.13
CA TRP A 633 29.41 7.76 3.60
C TRP A 633 30.82 7.49 3.07
N THR A 634 31.47 8.44 2.38
CA THR A 634 32.86 8.24 1.91
C THR A 634 33.83 8.16 3.09
N SER A 635 34.78 7.22 3.00
CA SER A 635 35.84 7.09 4.00
C SER A 635 36.96 8.11 3.82
N ASP A 636 37.49 8.64 4.93
CA ASP A 636 38.69 9.48 4.95
C ASP A 636 39.99 8.68 5.15
N GLU A 637 39.88 7.34 5.22
CA GLU A 637 40.97 6.37 5.44
C GLU A 637 41.75 6.55 6.75
N SER A 638 41.26 7.34 7.70
CA SER A 638 41.99 7.66 8.93
C SER A 638 42.31 6.44 9.82
N GLU A 639 41.57 5.34 9.68
CA GLU A 639 41.76 4.09 10.43
C GLU A 639 42.50 2.98 9.65
N GLY A 640 42.82 3.18 8.37
CA GLY A 640 43.58 2.22 7.58
C GLY A 640 42.85 0.89 7.36
N ASP A 641 43.57 -0.24 7.36
CA ASP A 641 42.97 -1.56 7.08
C ASP A 641 42.45 -2.22 8.36
N PHE A 642 41.21 -2.71 8.31
CA PHE A 642 40.65 -3.56 9.35
C PHE A 642 40.71 -5.03 8.93
N MET A 643 41.65 -5.78 9.51
CA MET A 643 41.85 -7.22 9.25
C MET A 643 42.12 -7.98 10.55
N PRO A 644 41.10 -8.21 11.39
CA PRO A 644 41.28 -8.93 12.65
C PRO A 644 41.74 -10.37 12.41
N THR A 645 42.61 -10.87 13.29
CA THR A 645 43.13 -12.26 13.23
C THR A 645 42.56 -13.17 14.32
N GLU A 646 41.79 -12.59 15.24
CA GLU A 646 41.10 -13.22 16.35
C GLU A 646 39.84 -12.42 16.67
N ASP A 647 38.92 -13.03 17.43
CA ASP A 647 37.67 -12.38 17.84
C ASP A 647 37.94 -11.00 18.44
N THR A 648 37.25 -9.99 17.92
CA THR A 648 37.56 -8.57 18.18
C THR A 648 36.27 -7.81 18.45
N VAL A 649 36.38 -6.77 19.27
CA VAL A 649 35.28 -5.85 19.52
C VAL A 649 35.56 -4.55 18.75
N LEU A 650 34.66 -4.20 17.83
CA LEU A 650 34.66 -2.93 17.12
C LEU A 650 33.66 -1.98 17.82
N PRO A 651 34.09 -0.84 18.38
CA PRO A 651 33.19 0.05 19.08
C PRO A 651 32.02 0.54 18.22
N ALA A 652 30.87 0.82 18.84
CA ALA A 652 29.77 1.47 18.14
C ALA A 652 30.19 2.89 17.68
N GLY A 653 29.77 3.30 16.48
CA GLY A 653 30.12 4.59 15.89
C GLY A 653 30.46 4.53 14.40
N VAL A 654 31.02 5.63 13.89
CA VAL A 654 31.45 5.78 12.49
C VAL A 654 32.92 5.42 12.37
N HIS A 655 33.22 4.48 11.49
CA HIS A 655 34.56 3.99 11.19
C HIS A 655 35.00 4.30 9.76
N GLN A 656 36.24 4.75 9.61
CA GLN A 656 36.83 5.28 8.38
C GLN A 656 38.02 4.44 7.92
N PHE A 657 37.75 3.27 7.33
CA PHE A 657 38.77 2.34 6.87
C PHE A 657 39.17 2.58 5.41
N ARG A 658 40.34 2.10 5.02
CA ARG A 658 40.71 1.90 3.63
C ARG A 658 40.11 0.60 3.10
N ARG A 659 40.39 -0.52 3.78
CA ARG A 659 39.95 -1.87 3.40
C ARG A 659 39.48 -2.64 4.63
N VAL A 660 38.42 -3.43 4.50
CA VAL A 660 37.87 -4.24 5.60
C VAL A 660 37.84 -5.70 5.17
N VAL A 661 38.48 -6.59 5.94
CA VAL A 661 38.44 -8.04 5.70
C VAL A 661 38.22 -8.74 7.03
N ILE A 662 37.07 -9.38 7.23
CA ILE A 662 36.78 -10.23 8.39
C ILE A 662 36.99 -11.68 7.96
N PRO A 663 38.09 -12.35 8.36
CA PRO A 663 38.40 -13.70 7.90
C PRO A 663 37.45 -14.75 8.47
N ALA A 664 37.32 -15.89 7.78
CA ALA A 664 36.57 -17.03 8.27
C ALA A 664 37.06 -17.49 9.66
N GLY A 665 36.11 -17.75 10.57
CA GLY A 665 36.39 -18.14 11.95
C GLY A 665 36.71 -16.98 12.91
N VAL A 666 36.67 -15.72 12.45
CA VAL A 666 36.77 -14.52 13.30
C VAL A 666 35.38 -13.93 13.53
N ARG A 667 35.05 -13.65 14.79
CA ARG A 667 33.83 -12.90 15.17
C ARG A 667 34.16 -11.47 15.58
N VAL A 668 33.48 -10.51 14.98
CA VAL A 668 33.53 -9.09 15.32
C VAL A 668 32.23 -8.71 16.02
N THR A 669 32.30 -8.15 17.22
CA THR A 669 31.14 -7.69 18.00
C THR A 669 31.22 -6.20 18.33
N THR A 670 30.12 -5.59 18.75
CA THR A 670 30.04 -4.19 19.19
C THR A 670 30.10 -4.02 20.72
N ASN A 671 30.60 -2.88 21.23
CA ASN A 671 30.76 -2.62 22.67
C ASN A 671 29.67 -1.73 23.31
N GLN A 672 29.67 -1.66 24.65
CA GLN A 672 28.63 -1.12 25.53
C GLN A 672 28.46 0.41 25.57
N ASP A 673 29.27 1.18 24.85
CA ASP A 673 29.29 2.64 24.98
C ASP A 673 28.33 3.35 24.01
N GLY A 674 27.61 2.60 23.17
CA GLY A 674 26.69 3.14 22.16
C GLY A 674 25.42 2.30 21.96
N VAL A 675 24.46 2.88 21.22
CA VAL A 675 23.11 2.35 20.93
C VAL A 675 23.12 1.10 20.02
N GLY A 676 24.24 0.37 19.89
CA GLY A 676 24.35 -0.74 18.94
C GLY A 676 24.44 -0.32 17.47
N VAL A 677 24.78 0.94 17.19
CA VAL A 677 24.87 1.52 15.84
C VAL A 677 26.31 1.48 15.33
N LEU A 678 26.55 0.83 14.20
CA LEU A 678 27.87 0.66 13.57
C LEU A 678 27.83 1.16 12.12
N ASP A 679 28.67 2.13 11.78
CA ASP A 679 28.77 2.70 10.43
C ASP A 679 30.19 2.51 9.88
N ILE A 680 30.38 1.49 9.04
CA ILE A 680 31.65 1.14 8.41
C ILE A 680 31.74 1.81 7.04
N ARG A 681 32.77 2.63 6.85
CA ARG A 681 33.06 3.27 5.57
C ARG A 681 34.42 2.79 5.08
N ALA A 682 34.49 2.32 3.84
CA ALA A 682 35.71 1.86 3.19
C ALA A 682 35.95 2.63 1.87
N THR A 683 37.20 2.80 1.46
CA THR A 683 37.54 3.29 0.11
C THR A 683 37.85 2.16 -0.87
N GLU A 684 38.18 0.97 -0.36
CA GLU A 684 38.39 -0.27 -1.10
C GLU A 684 37.31 -1.32 -0.74
N GLU A 685 37.54 -2.57 -1.14
CA GLU A 685 36.63 -3.69 -0.89
C GLU A 685 36.41 -3.98 0.61
N VAL A 686 35.18 -4.41 0.92
CA VAL A 686 34.80 -5.01 2.20
C VAL A 686 34.53 -6.49 1.96
N VAL A 687 35.24 -7.38 2.66
CA VAL A 687 35.07 -8.83 2.55
C VAL A 687 34.76 -9.43 3.92
N ILE A 688 33.63 -10.11 4.05
CA ILE A 688 33.17 -10.73 5.30
C ILE A 688 33.06 -12.23 5.06
N ALA A 689 34.07 -12.96 5.50
CA ALA A 689 34.10 -14.43 5.51
C ALA A 689 33.87 -15.02 6.92
N GLY A 690 34.03 -14.19 7.96
CA GLY A 690 33.68 -14.49 9.36
C GLY A 690 32.35 -13.86 9.78
N VAL A 691 32.16 -13.60 11.07
CA VAL A 691 30.87 -13.12 11.61
C VAL A 691 30.99 -11.68 12.10
N LEU A 692 30.09 -10.80 11.66
CA LEU A 692 29.85 -9.47 12.23
C LEU A 692 28.54 -9.50 13.01
N ASP A 693 28.60 -9.43 14.34
CA ASP A 693 27.47 -9.70 15.24
C ASP A 693 27.12 -8.48 16.12
N LEU A 694 25.95 -7.91 15.83
CA LEU A 694 25.30 -6.82 16.53
C LEU A 694 23.97 -7.28 17.15
N SER A 695 23.79 -8.58 17.39
CA SER A 695 22.54 -9.11 17.94
C SER A 695 22.29 -8.60 19.37
N GLY A 696 21.02 -8.46 19.73
CA GLY A 696 20.57 -8.04 21.06
C GLY A 696 20.78 -9.10 22.13
N ALA A 697 21.01 -8.65 23.36
CA ALA A 697 21.21 -9.57 24.48
C ALA A 697 19.88 -10.21 24.91
N ARG A 698 19.95 -11.45 25.37
CA ARG A 698 18.82 -12.05 26.10
C ARG A 698 18.47 -11.20 27.32
N GLY A 699 17.17 -11.02 27.57
CA GLY A 699 16.65 -10.35 28.76
C GLY A 699 17.10 -11.03 30.06
N GLY A 700 17.31 -10.25 31.12
CA GLY A 700 17.73 -10.77 32.41
C GLY A 700 16.64 -11.62 33.07
N ASP A 701 16.99 -12.79 33.59
CA ASP A 701 16.08 -13.63 34.36
C ASP A 701 15.64 -12.92 35.66
N ALA A 702 14.36 -13.03 36.02
CA ALA A 702 13.89 -12.45 37.27
C ALA A 702 14.24 -13.34 38.46
N VAL A 703 15.07 -12.81 39.36
CA VAL A 703 15.44 -13.48 40.62
C VAL A 703 14.77 -12.79 41.81
N ASP A 704 14.19 -13.59 42.71
CA ASP A 704 13.72 -13.18 44.05
C ASP A 704 12.65 -12.07 44.11
N GLY A 705 11.65 -12.11 43.21
CA GLY A 705 10.51 -11.17 43.27
C GLY A 705 10.87 -9.73 42.88
N ASN A 706 12.08 -9.50 42.37
CA ASN A 706 12.46 -8.24 41.73
C ASN A 706 12.30 -8.34 40.20
N PRO A 707 11.94 -7.25 39.49
CA PRO A 707 11.91 -7.25 38.03
C PRO A 707 13.29 -7.61 37.46
N GLY A 708 13.34 -8.53 36.51
CA GLY A 708 14.53 -8.72 35.67
C GLY A 708 14.77 -7.44 34.85
N GLY A 709 16.03 -7.03 34.70
CA GLY A 709 16.36 -5.93 33.80
C GLY A 709 16.15 -6.34 32.33
N GLY A 710 15.77 -5.40 31.47
CA GLY A 710 15.78 -5.62 30.03
C GLY A 710 17.20 -5.92 29.53
N GLY A 711 17.32 -6.73 28.47
CA GLY A 711 18.60 -6.94 27.78
C GLY A 711 19.12 -5.64 27.15
N ASP A 712 20.44 -5.52 27.01
CA ASP A 712 21.06 -4.38 26.34
C ASP A 712 20.86 -4.48 24.82
N THR A 713 20.53 -3.35 24.17
CA THR A 713 20.35 -3.27 22.71
C THR A 713 21.69 -3.43 21.98
N GLY A 714 21.76 -4.28 20.97
CA GLY A 714 22.94 -4.46 20.11
C GLY A 714 24.16 -5.09 20.80
N TYR A 715 23.94 -5.98 21.77
CA TYR A 715 25.02 -6.65 22.51
C TYR A 715 24.81 -8.19 22.61
N PRO A 716 25.69 -9.03 22.05
CA PRO A 716 25.44 -10.48 21.98
C PRO A 716 25.71 -11.27 23.28
N ASP A 717 26.33 -10.69 24.33
CA ASP A 717 26.75 -11.42 25.54
C ASP A 717 26.10 -10.89 26.84
N GLY A 718 25.16 -11.67 27.40
CA GLY A 718 24.39 -11.39 28.62
C GLY A 718 25.07 -11.74 29.96
N THR A 719 26.40 -11.87 30.03
CA THR A 719 27.10 -12.39 31.22
C THR A 719 27.19 -11.47 32.45
N ARG A 720 26.35 -10.43 32.59
CA ARG A 720 26.47 -9.46 33.71
C ARG A 720 25.41 -9.61 34.81
N PRO A 721 25.80 -9.62 36.10
CA PRO A 721 24.85 -9.66 37.22
C PRO A 721 24.07 -8.35 37.35
N VAL A 722 22.74 -8.47 37.39
CA VAL A 722 21.77 -7.38 37.59
C VAL A 722 22.07 -6.58 38.87
N ARG A 723 22.66 -5.40 38.72
CA ARG A 723 22.70 -4.36 39.77
C ARG A 723 22.58 -2.95 39.17
N GLN A 724 21.49 -2.64 38.49
CA GLN A 724 20.75 -1.36 38.53
C GLN A 724 19.77 -1.26 37.36
N PRO A 725 18.57 -0.68 37.54
CA PRO A 725 17.72 -0.27 36.41
C PRO A 725 18.48 0.78 35.59
N GLY A 726 18.47 0.61 34.27
CA GLY A 726 19.34 1.29 33.31
C GLY A 726 19.48 2.80 33.52
N ARG A 727 20.73 3.26 33.64
CA ARG A 727 21.08 4.64 33.28
C ARG A 727 21.38 4.63 31.78
N GLY A 728 20.46 5.16 31.00
CA GLY A 728 20.66 5.44 29.57
C GLY A 728 21.87 6.35 29.33
N GLY A 729 22.54 6.10 28.20
CA GLY A 729 23.70 6.84 27.72
C GLY A 729 23.43 8.34 27.54
N LEU A 730 24.49 9.11 27.72
CA LEU A 730 24.53 10.56 27.58
C LEU A 730 24.70 10.93 26.10
N GLY A 731 23.80 11.74 25.55
CA GLY A 731 24.03 12.47 24.31
C GLY A 731 24.80 13.77 24.54
N GLU A 732 25.88 14.00 23.79
CA GLU A 732 26.52 15.30 23.53
C GLU A 732 26.40 15.57 22.02
N ALA A 733 26.37 16.78 21.44
CA ALA A 733 26.14 18.16 21.86
C ALA A 733 25.98 18.99 20.55
N GLY A 734 24.97 19.86 20.45
CA GLY A 734 24.68 20.59 19.19
C GLY A 734 23.70 21.78 19.25
N SER A 735 23.86 22.71 20.21
CA SER A 735 23.34 24.11 20.26
C SER A 735 21.81 24.38 20.47
N PRO A 736 21.35 25.56 20.99
CA PRO A 736 22.00 26.69 21.69
C PRO A 736 21.53 26.84 23.18
N PRO A 737 22.09 27.79 23.97
CA PRO A 737 21.95 27.82 25.42
C PRO A 737 20.83 28.76 25.88
N ASP A 738 19.69 28.23 26.35
CA ASP A 738 18.94 28.89 27.42
C ASP A 738 17.94 27.92 28.07
N CYS A 739 18.30 27.40 29.25
CA CYS A 739 17.39 27.11 30.37
C CYS A 739 18.19 26.44 31.50
N THR A 740 18.57 27.21 32.50
CA THR A 740 19.16 26.69 33.75
C THR A 740 18.04 26.31 34.73
N GLY A 741 18.08 25.10 35.31
CA GLY A 741 17.03 24.65 36.24
C GLY A 741 17.33 23.39 37.06
N TRP A 742 18.12 23.56 38.12
CA TRP A 742 18.08 22.90 39.46
C TRP A 742 17.59 21.43 39.60
N GLY A 743 18.50 20.59 40.11
CA GLY A 743 18.19 19.24 40.57
C GLY A 743 17.40 19.16 41.89
N GLY A 744 16.77 18.01 42.10
CA GLY A 744 16.12 17.61 43.34
C GLY A 744 16.10 16.09 43.49
N GLN A 745 16.72 15.59 44.57
CA GLN A 745 16.63 14.21 45.04
C GLN A 745 15.49 14.09 46.06
N ASN A 746 14.86 12.91 46.10
CA ASN A 746 13.93 12.35 47.10
C ASN A 746 12.43 12.52 46.85
N GLY A 747 11.79 11.39 46.53
CA GLY A 747 10.35 11.18 46.60
C GLY A 747 10.05 9.68 46.45
N GLY A 748 10.18 8.91 47.54
CA GLY A 748 9.69 7.54 47.59
C GLY A 748 8.16 7.52 47.71
N GLY A 749 7.50 6.89 46.75
CA GLY A 749 6.08 6.58 46.74
C GLY A 749 5.90 5.20 46.13
N SER A 750 5.37 4.27 46.93
CA SER A 750 4.96 2.92 46.57
C SER A 750 3.98 2.93 45.38
N TRP A 751 3.94 1.85 44.58
CA TRP A 751 3.33 1.73 43.23
C TRP A 751 4.30 2.15 42.10
N GLY A 752 5.27 1.27 41.84
CA GLY A 752 6.28 1.44 40.79
C GLY A 752 5.77 1.02 39.42
N GLY A 753 5.16 1.95 38.69
CA GLY A 753 5.19 1.95 37.23
C GLY A 753 6.45 2.69 36.80
N GLY A 754 7.52 1.96 36.49
CA GLY A 754 8.72 2.53 35.90
C GLY A 754 8.48 2.72 34.41
N GLY A 755 8.17 3.95 33.99
CA GLY A 755 8.11 4.30 32.57
C GLY A 755 9.47 4.11 31.92
N GLY A 756 9.50 3.37 30.80
CA GLY A 756 10.58 3.42 29.83
C GLY A 756 10.50 4.76 29.10
N GLY A 757 11.52 5.60 29.28
CA GLY A 757 11.62 6.90 28.62
C GLY A 757 12.45 6.82 27.34
N TYR A 758 11.98 7.60 26.36
CA TYR A 758 12.62 8.04 25.11
C TYR A 758 12.53 7.11 23.88
N ALA A 759 11.50 7.38 23.05
CA ALA A 759 11.63 7.47 21.60
C ALA A 759 11.65 8.97 21.24
N GLY A 760 12.54 9.39 20.34
CA GLY A 760 12.66 10.77 19.88
C GLY A 760 11.67 11.10 18.76
N GLY A 761 11.34 12.39 18.63
CA GLY A 761 10.54 12.98 17.55
C GLY A 761 9.69 14.13 18.07
N GLY A 762 10.07 15.38 17.79
CA GLY A 762 9.39 16.59 18.27
C GLY A 762 8.54 17.28 17.20
N GLY A 763 7.57 18.10 17.63
CA GLY A 763 6.93 19.11 16.78
C GLY A 763 5.45 19.38 17.08
N GLY A 764 5.15 20.18 18.11
CA GLY A 764 3.80 20.69 18.34
C GLY A 764 3.78 21.74 19.45
N THR A 765 3.60 23.00 19.08
CA THR A 765 3.53 24.12 20.04
C THR A 765 2.10 24.31 20.59
N ARG A 766 2.04 24.86 21.81
CA ARG A 766 0.88 25.46 22.52
C ARG A 766 0.12 24.56 23.53
N GLY A 767 0.66 24.56 24.76
CA GLY A 767 -0.02 25.08 25.95
C GLY A 767 -1.34 24.47 26.41
N SER A 768 -1.27 23.60 27.41
CA SER A 768 -1.90 23.85 28.73
C SER A 768 -1.43 22.77 29.71
N CYS A 769 -1.09 23.20 30.92
CA CYS A 769 -0.70 22.32 32.01
C CYS A 769 -1.96 21.68 32.60
N ASP A 770 -2.17 20.38 32.36
CA ASP A 770 -2.85 19.46 33.28
C ASP A 770 -2.38 18.03 32.95
N GLY A 771 -1.98 17.28 33.98
CA GLY A 771 -1.46 15.92 33.84
C GLY A 771 -2.58 14.95 33.43
N GLY A 772 -2.54 14.53 32.17
CA GLY A 772 -3.28 13.40 31.63
C GLY A 772 -2.30 12.46 30.93
N ASP A 773 -2.64 11.17 30.96
CA ASP A 773 -1.86 10.06 30.42
C ASP A 773 -1.39 10.32 28.98
N GLY A 774 -0.08 10.46 28.80
CA GLY A 774 0.56 10.72 27.50
C GLY A 774 0.65 9.47 26.64
N GLY A 775 -0.49 8.99 26.14
CA GLY A 775 -0.56 8.16 24.94
C GLY A 775 -0.80 9.08 23.74
N GLY A 776 0.23 9.34 22.95
CA GLY A 776 0.06 9.91 21.61
C GLY A 776 -0.53 8.86 20.65
N PRO A 777 -1.13 9.27 19.52
CA PRO A 777 -1.88 8.41 18.61
C PRO A 777 -1.03 7.37 17.82
N ASP A 778 0.29 7.35 17.96
CA ASP A 778 1.16 6.46 17.17
C ASP A 778 1.59 5.17 17.91
N GLY A 779 0.91 4.84 19.01
CA GLY A 779 0.94 3.51 19.62
C GLY A 779 -0.40 2.83 19.38
N GLY A 780 -0.40 1.74 18.61
CA GLY A 780 -1.62 1.00 18.25
C GLY A 780 -2.57 0.78 19.43
N LEU A 781 -3.84 1.08 19.21
CA LEU A 781 -4.91 0.87 20.19
C LEU A 781 -5.15 -0.63 20.44
N GLY A 782 -5.36 -0.99 21.72
CA GLY A 782 -5.91 -2.29 22.12
C GLY A 782 -6.13 -2.50 23.62
N GLY A 783 -7.31 -2.11 24.14
CA GLY A 783 -7.95 -2.54 25.41
C GLY A 783 -7.60 -1.68 26.65
N ASP A 784 -8.51 -1.11 27.45
CA ASP A 784 -9.83 -1.57 27.90
C ASP A 784 -10.85 -0.41 28.07
N ARG A 785 -12.09 -0.58 27.57
CA ARG A 785 -13.30 -0.21 28.34
C ARG A 785 -14.44 -1.22 28.07
N PRO A 786 -15.15 -1.68 29.12
CA PRO A 786 -16.22 -2.66 28.95
C PRO A 786 -17.55 -1.97 28.63
N GLY A 787 -18.14 -2.27 27.47
CA GLY A 787 -19.49 -1.80 27.15
C GLY A 787 -19.96 -2.08 25.74
N ASN A 788 -20.59 -3.24 25.55
CA ASN A 788 -21.74 -3.52 24.67
C ASN A 788 -22.02 -2.55 23.50
N THR A 789 -21.78 -3.00 22.27
CA THR A 789 -22.79 -3.14 21.19
C THR A 789 -22.22 -3.96 20.03
N ARG A 790 -23.08 -4.78 19.42
CA ARG A 790 -22.83 -5.34 18.09
C ARG A 790 -22.94 -4.20 17.08
N ASN A 791 -21.84 -3.78 16.47
CA ASN A 791 -21.88 -3.26 15.11
C ASN A 791 -20.54 -3.55 14.42
N GLN A 792 -20.66 -3.95 13.17
CA GLN A 792 -19.55 -4.30 12.30
C GLN A 792 -18.78 -3.03 11.96
N GLY A 793 -17.66 -2.80 12.64
CA GLY A 793 -16.57 -1.99 12.13
C GLY A 793 -15.55 -2.94 11.53
N LEU A 794 -15.51 -3.02 10.20
CA LEU A 794 -14.40 -3.61 9.49
C LEU A 794 -13.10 -2.89 9.88
N PRO A 795 -11.95 -3.59 9.87
CA PRO A 795 -10.67 -3.03 10.29
C PRO A 795 -10.33 -1.79 9.45
N GLY A 796 -10.06 -0.66 10.12
CA GLY A 796 -9.33 0.44 9.48
C GLY A 796 -7.98 -0.09 9.00
N ARG A 797 -7.58 0.30 7.79
CA ARG A 797 -6.38 -0.12 7.05
C ARG A 797 -5.29 -0.70 7.94
N VAL A 798 -5.00 -1.98 7.71
CA VAL A 798 -3.75 -2.62 8.10
C VAL A 798 -2.85 -2.58 6.88
N ASP A 799 -2.35 -1.40 6.52
CA ASP A 799 -1.08 -1.32 5.78
C ASP A 799 -0.01 -1.14 6.87
N ILE A 800 0.94 -2.07 6.95
CA ILE A 800 1.85 -2.38 8.07
C ILE A 800 1.39 -3.59 8.92
N ALA A 801 1.06 -4.71 8.26
CA ALA A 801 1.08 -6.03 8.90
C ALA A 801 2.51 -6.57 9.12
N CYS A 802 3.52 -5.99 8.46
CA CYS A 802 4.87 -6.57 8.40
C CYS A 802 5.79 -6.22 9.58
N TYR A 803 5.46 -5.22 10.41
CA TYR A 803 6.40 -4.66 11.39
C TYR A 803 5.91 -4.70 12.84
N GLY A 804 4.75 -5.33 13.09
CA GLY A 804 4.13 -5.48 14.40
C GLY A 804 4.49 -6.81 15.05
N GLY A 805 5.02 -6.80 16.28
CA GLY A 805 5.11 -8.01 17.09
C GLY A 805 3.72 -8.55 17.45
N THR A 806 3.57 -9.87 17.56
CA THR A 806 2.31 -10.52 17.93
C THR A 806 1.84 -10.05 19.31
N PHE A 807 0.58 -9.62 19.40
CA PHE A 807 -0.01 -9.18 20.67
C PHE A 807 -0.09 -10.34 21.67
N GLY A 808 0.52 -10.18 22.84
CA GLY A 808 0.34 -11.09 23.97
C GLY A 808 -1.08 -11.00 24.53
N GLY A 809 -2.01 -11.84 24.07
CA GLY A 809 -3.40 -11.82 24.52
C GLY A 809 -3.57 -12.35 25.94
N GLY A 810 -3.59 -11.51 26.98
CA GLY A 810 -3.78 -11.95 28.36
C GLY A 810 -5.23 -12.35 28.70
N THR A 811 -5.44 -13.51 29.34
CA THR A 811 -6.68 -13.79 30.08
C THR A 811 -6.72 -12.98 31.37
N VAL A 812 -7.92 -12.54 31.76
CA VAL A 812 -8.23 -11.70 32.93
C VAL A 812 -7.41 -12.07 34.19
N GLY A 813 -6.39 -11.27 34.53
CA GLY A 813 -5.64 -11.38 35.79
C GLY A 813 -4.10 -11.38 35.73
N TYR A 814 -3.48 -11.49 34.55
CA TYR A 814 -2.03 -11.46 34.35
C TYR A 814 -1.64 -10.44 33.27
N GLY A 815 -0.68 -9.55 33.54
CA GLY A 815 -0.18 -8.60 32.55
C GLY A 815 0.80 -9.27 31.58
N SER A 816 0.51 -9.23 30.28
CA SER A 816 1.38 -9.68 29.20
C SER A 816 2.42 -8.62 28.84
N GLY A 817 3.62 -9.06 28.45
CA GLY A 817 4.65 -8.17 27.87
C GLY A 817 4.47 -8.07 26.37
N GLY A 818 4.43 -6.85 25.82
CA GLY A 818 4.44 -6.63 24.37
C GLY A 818 5.83 -6.87 23.77
N GLY A 819 5.88 -7.40 22.54
CA GLY A 819 7.12 -7.48 21.76
C GLY A 819 7.67 -6.10 21.39
N GLY A 820 8.98 -6.00 21.14
CA GLY A 820 9.58 -4.79 20.59
C GLY A 820 9.16 -4.54 19.14
N THR A 821 9.11 -3.28 18.69
CA THR A 821 8.91 -2.91 17.28
C THR A 821 10.07 -2.05 16.78
N ILE A 822 10.32 -2.04 15.47
CA ILE A 822 11.35 -1.18 14.87
C ILE A 822 10.90 0.30 14.76
N GLY A 823 9.63 0.59 15.07
CA GLY A 823 9.03 1.94 15.06
C GLY A 823 8.47 2.36 13.70
N ASN A 824 7.33 3.07 13.67
CA ASN A 824 6.62 3.43 12.43
C ASN A 824 7.45 4.33 11.49
N ALA A 825 8.22 5.27 12.07
CA ALA A 825 9.12 6.12 11.30
C ALA A 825 10.22 5.30 10.59
N ALA A 826 10.80 4.29 11.26
CA ALA A 826 11.75 3.39 10.62
C ALA A 826 11.07 2.47 9.60
N ALA A 827 9.80 2.08 9.84
CA ALA A 827 9.00 1.32 8.88
C ALA A 827 8.75 2.11 7.57
N MET A 828 8.60 3.43 7.65
CA MET A 828 8.26 4.31 6.52
C MET A 828 9.46 5.02 5.86
N ASP A 829 10.63 5.10 6.50
CA ASP A 829 11.80 5.83 5.95
C ASP A 829 12.46 5.05 4.79
N ARG A 830 12.17 5.50 3.57
CA ARG A 830 12.74 5.03 2.29
C ARG A 830 14.06 5.73 1.91
N ALA A 831 14.56 6.71 2.66
CA ALA A 831 15.79 7.47 2.34
C ALA A 831 16.99 7.14 3.25
N VAL A 832 16.79 6.46 4.39
CA VAL A 832 17.84 5.97 5.31
C VAL A 832 18.88 7.03 5.73
N GLU A 833 18.43 8.27 5.87
CA GLU A 833 19.22 9.31 6.55
C GLU A 833 18.67 9.63 7.94
N SER A 834 17.37 9.43 8.18
CA SER A 834 16.73 9.84 9.43
C SER A 834 16.48 8.71 10.43
N THR A 835 16.43 7.44 9.99
CA THR A 835 16.09 6.29 10.87
C THR A 835 17.09 5.15 10.90
N PHE A 836 18.39 5.43 10.94
CA PHE A 836 19.41 4.43 11.27
C PHE A 836 19.44 4.16 12.79
N TYR A 837 18.39 3.53 13.29
CA TYR A 837 18.20 3.21 14.71
C TYR A 837 18.31 1.70 14.98
N PRO A 838 18.84 1.31 16.15
CA PRO A 838 18.79 -0.08 16.60
C PRO A 838 17.34 -0.55 16.83
N GLY A 839 17.13 -1.86 16.86
CA GLY A 839 15.86 -2.42 17.29
C GLY A 839 15.52 -2.03 18.73
N SER A 840 14.23 -1.98 19.05
CA SER A 840 13.78 -1.70 20.42
C SER A 840 13.77 -2.98 21.28
N GLY A 841 13.98 -2.81 22.58
CA GLY A 841 13.83 -3.92 23.54
C GLY A 841 12.37 -4.32 23.74
N GLY A 842 12.13 -5.59 24.06
CA GLY A 842 10.81 -6.12 24.40
C GLY A 842 10.35 -5.68 25.79
N GLY A 843 9.04 -5.61 26.00
CA GLY A 843 8.45 -5.30 27.29
C GLY A 843 8.45 -6.49 28.26
N GLY A 844 8.74 -6.24 29.54
CA GLY A 844 8.55 -7.22 30.61
C GLY A 844 7.14 -7.18 31.19
N GLY A 845 6.43 -8.31 31.19
CA GLY A 845 5.13 -8.43 31.88
C GLY A 845 5.30 -8.49 33.40
N ALA A 846 4.51 -7.70 34.13
CA ALA A 846 4.46 -7.72 35.61
C ALA A 846 3.09 -8.21 36.09
N GLY A 847 3.04 -9.46 36.55
CA GLY A 847 1.87 -10.02 37.23
C GLY A 847 2.11 -10.14 38.74
N PRO A 848 1.06 -10.26 39.57
CA PRO A 848 1.22 -10.54 41.00
C PRO A 848 1.93 -11.90 41.21
N GLY A 849 3.24 -11.85 41.44
CA GLY A 849 4.11 -13.02 41.60
C GLY A 849 4.82 -13.51 40.32
N ALA A 850 4.74 -12.76 39.22
CA ALA A 850 5.40 -13.07 37.96
C ALA A 850 6.19 -11.84 37.48
N ASN A 851 7.50 -12.02 37.34
CA ASN A 851 8.40 -10.99 36.82
C ASN A 851 9.06 -11.57 35.57
N GLY A 852 8.74 -11.05 34.39
CA GLY A 852 9.47 -11.36 33.15
C GLY A 852 10.46 -10.24 32.81
N GLY A 853 11.66 -10.58 32.32
CA GLY A 853 12.62 -9.61 31.79
C GLY A 853 12.47 -9.47 30.27
N GLY A 854 12.40 -8.25 29.74
CA GLY A 854 12.31 -8.01 28.30
C GLY A 854 13.62 -8.32 27.56
N GLY A 855 13.55 -8.84 26.34
CA GLY A 855 14.71 -9.01 25.46
C GLY A 855 15.32 -7.68 25.04
N GLY A 856 16.65 -7.62 24.86
CA GLY A 856 17.31 -6.44 24.29
C GLY A 856 16.99 -6.33 22.80
N GLY A 857 16.86 -5.13 22.27
CA GLY A 857 16.76 -4.95 20.82
C GLY A 857 18.06 -5.29 20.11
N SER A 858 18.01 -5.54 18.82
CA SER A 858 19.18 -5.66 17.94
C SER A 858 19.97 -4.35 17.78
N GLY A 859 21.16 -4.43 17.18
CA GLY A 859 21.91 -3.28 16.68
C GLY A 859 21.52 -2.88 15.25
N ALA A 860 22.15 -1.80 14.76
CA ALA A 860 22.04 -1.33 13.38
C ALA A 860 23.43 -1.22 12.76
N VAL A 861 23.62 -1.78 11.56
CA VAL A 861 24.89 -1.73 10.83
C VAL A 861 24.71 -1.14 9.44
N ARG A 862 25.60 -0.21 9.08
CA ARG A 862 25.77 0.33 7.74
C ARG A 862 27.17 0.01 7.27
N ILE A 863 27.29 -0.50 6.06
CA ILE A 863 28.57 -0.75 5.41
C ILE A 863 28.54 -0.09 4.04
N HIS A 864 29.49 0.81 3.80
CA HIS A 864 29.65 1.48 2.51
C HIS A 864 31.04 1.20 1.92
N SER A 865 31.07 0.80 0.65
CA SER A 865 32.29 0.72 -0.16
C SER A 865 32.00 1.21 -1.58
N PRO A 866 32.81 2.11 -2.16
CA PRO A 866 32.67 2.54 -3.54
C PRO A 866 33.24 1.50 -4.55
N VAL A 867 33.74 0.36 -4.07
CA VAL A 867 34.33 -0.70 -4.92
C VAL A 867 33.43 -1.92 -4.96
N ARG A 868 33.33 -2.64 -3.84
CA ARG A 868 32.46 -3.81 -3.68
C ARG A 868 32.33 -4.24 -2.22
N ILE A 869 31.22 -4.88 -1.88
CA ILE A 869 31.04 -5.62 -0.62
C ILE A 869 30.78 -7.08 -0.95
N VAL A 870 31.54 -7.97 -0.30
CA VAL A 870 31.42 -9.43 -0.44
C VAL A 870 31.14 -10.03 0.93
N VAL A 871 30.02 -10.75 1.06
CA VAL A 871 29.75 -11.64 2.20
C VAL A 871 29.87 -13.06 1.66
N GLU A 872 30.98 -13.74 1.99
CA GLU A 872 31.26 -15.09 1.49
C GLU A 872 30.31 -16.12 2.14
N ILE A 873 30.23 -17.33 1.60
CA ILE A 873 29.34 -18.40 2.09
C ILE A 873 29.50 -18.76 3.58
N SER A 874 30.70 -18.55 4.16
CA SER A 874 30.95 -18.75 5.59
C SER A 874 30.75 -17.48 6.43
N GLY A 875 30.49 -16.36 5.77
CA GLY A 875 30.31 -15.06 6.37
C GLY A 875 28.89 -14.83 6.87
N ALA A 876 28.75 -14.02 7.92
CA ALA A 876 27.44 -13.64 8.43
C ALA A 876 27.43 -12.20 8.98
N ILE A 877 26.33 -11.48 8.77
CA ILE A 877 26.01 -10.23 9.44
C ILE A 877 24.74 -10.44 10.26
N LEU A 878 24.87 -10.36 11.59
CA LEU A 878 23.80 -10.68 12.52
C LEU A 878 23.35 -9.42 13.26
N ALA A 879 22.07 -9.09 13.17
CA ALA A 879 21.41 -8.02 13.90
C ALA A 879 20.08 -8.54 14.48
N ARG A 880 20.13 -9.69 15.14
CA ARG A 880 18.95 -10.35 15.73
C ARG A 880 18.46 -9.62 16.97
N GLY A 881 17.16 -9.64 17.21
CA GLY A 881 16.57 -9.24 18.49
C GLY A 881 16.92 -10.23 19.59
N GLY A 882 17.08 -9.73 20.82
CA GLY A 882 17.34 -10.55 21.99
C GLY A 882 16.09 -11.26 22.48
N ASN A 883 16.22 -12.53 22.84
CA ASN A 883 15.10 -13.30 23.42
C ASN A 883 14.67 -12.74 24.79
N GLY A 884 13.40 -12.96 25.15
CA GLY A 884 12.88 -12.68 26.48
C GLY A 884 13.65 -13.40 27.60
N GLY A 885 13.76 -12.74 28.76
CA GLY A 885 14.29 -13.32 30.00
C GLY A 885 13.25 -14.22 30.68
N GLY A 886 13.72 -15.32 31.30
CA GLY A 886 12.86 -16.31 31.96
C GLY A 886 12.74 -16.05 33.47
N GLY A 887 11.55 -16.20 34.04
CA GLY A 887 11.31 -15.82 35.44
C GLY A 887 10.15 -16.54 36.10
N GLY A 888 10.38 -17.78 36.56
CA GLY A 888 9.61 -18.51 37.60
C GLY A 888 8.11 -18.81 37.39
N SER A 889 7.40 -18.02 36.58
CA SER A 889 5.98 -18.17 36.28
C SER A 889 5.51 -17.44 35.02
N CYS A 890 6.21 -16.41 34.50
CA CYS A 890 5.96 -15.80 33.18
C CYS A 890 7.30 -15.33 32.54
N ASP A 891 7.42 -15.47 31.23
CA ASP A 891 8.57 -14.98 30.46
C ASP A 891 8.31 -13.57 29.87
N GLY A 892 9.36 -12.80 29.59
CA GLY A 892 9.24 -11.47 28.97
C GLY A 892 9.10 -11.52 27.43
N GLY A 893 8.72 -10.39 26.82
CA GLY A 893 8.64 -10.25 25.36
C GLY A 893 10.01 -10.15 24.70
N GLY A 894 10.12 -10.64 23.47
CA GLY A 894 11.33 -10.55 22.65
C GLY A 894 11.63 -9.12 22.17
N GLY A 895 12.91 -8.79 22.00
CA GLY A 895 13.34 -7.52 21.38
C GLY A 895 13.22 -7.58 19.87
N SER A 896 13.06 -6.44 19.19
CA SER A 896 12.93 -6.43 17.73
C SER A 896 14.26 -6.72 17.02
N GLY A 897 14.14 -7.21 15.80
CA GLY A 897 15.22 -7.32 14.82
C GLY A 897 15.80 -5.96 14.42
N GLY A 898 16.99 -5.97 13.80
CA GLY A 898 17.83 -4.79 13.56
C GLY A 898 17.86 -4.31 12.13
N VAL A 899 18.71 -3.32 11.86
CA VAL A 899 18.87 -2.75 10.52
C VAL A 899 20.22 -3.15 9.95
N ILE A 900 20.23 -3.76 8.77
CA ILE A 900 21.43 -3.98 7.98
C ILE A 900 21.31 -3.11 6.72
N TYR A 901 22.27 -2.21 6.49
CA TYR A 901 22.34 -1.40 5.28
C TYR A 901 23.68 -1.59 4.57
N LEU A 902 23.66 -2.13 3.36
CA LEU A 902 24.84 -2.34 2.52
C LEU A 902 24.77 -1.42 1.29
N SER A 903 25.81 -0.63 1.06
CA SER A 903 25.88 0.30 -0.07
C SER A 903 27.17 0.11 -0.84
N SER A 904 27.07 -0.41 -2.06
CA SER A 904 28.21 -0.61 -2.95
C SER A 904 27.79 -0.81 -4.40
N PRO A 905 28.55 -0.30 -5.39
CA PRO A 905 28.25 -0.52 -6.80
C PRO A 905 28.44 -1.99 -7.23
N GLU A 906 29.05 -2.85 -6.40
CA GLU A 906 29.10 -4.29 -6.59
C GLU A 906 28.80 -4.99 -5.26
N LEU A 907 27.75 -5.81 -5.20
CA LEU A 907 27.38 -6.60 -4.03
C LEU A 907 27.43 -8.10 -4.37
N GLN A 908 28.12 -8.88 -3.56
CA GLN A 908 28.12 -10.34 -3.64
C GLN A 908 27.76 -10.91 -2.27
N LEU A 909 26.53 -11.39 -2.10
CA LEU A 909 26.01 -11.90 -0.84
C LEU A 909 25.75 -13.39 -0.98
N GLN A 910 26.70 -14.22 -0.51
CA GLN A 910 26.60 -15.68 -0.50
C GLN A 910 26.46 -16.25 0.92
N GLY A 911 26.71 -15.43 1.94
CA GLY A 911 26.58 -15.78 3.36
C GLY A 911 25.23 -15.39 3.97
N GLU A 912 25.18 -15.27 5.29
CA GLU A 912 23.93 -15.02 6.04
C GLU A 912 23.75 -13.54 6.40
N LEU A 913 22.56 -12.98 6.15
CA LEU A 913 22.08 -11.75 6.76
C LEU A 913 20.88 -12.07 7.66
N ASP A 914 20.99 -11.79 8.96
CA ASP A 914 19.93 -12.10 9.91
C ASP A 914 19.49 -10.87 10.70
N VAL A 915 18.22 -10.53 10.55
CA VAL A 915 17.55 -9.44 11.26
C VAL A 915 16.30 -9.93 12.01
N ALA A 916 16.24 -11.20 12.39
CA ALA A 916 15.08 -11.79 13.08
C ALA A 916 14.78 -11.10 14.41
N GLY A 917 13.50 -11.00 14.76
CA GLY A 917 13.06 -10.63 16.09
C GLY A 917 13.45 -11.68 17.14
N GLY A 918 13.60 -11.24 18.38
CA GLY A 918 13.80 -12.12 19.53
C GLY A 918 12.51 -12.86 19.87
N ILE A 919 12.65 -14.09 20.34
CA ILE A 919 11.51 -14.93 20.72
C ILE A 919 11.01 -14.53 22.13
N GLY A 920 9.69 -14.34 22.25
CA GLY A 920 8.96 -14.23 23.52
C GLY A 920 8.83 -15.61 24.19
N GLY A 921 8.67 -15.69 25.51
CA GLY A 921 8.82 -16.99 26.17
C GLY A 921 7.68 -18.01 26.04
N ARG A 922 7.84 -19.16 26.71
CA ARG A 922 7.20 -20.44 26.34
C ARG A 922 5.69 -20.52 26.65
N THR A 923 5.01 -21.42 25.95
CA THR A 923 3.59 -21.78 26.07
C THR A 923 3.07 -21.75 27.51
N GLY A 924 2.11 -20.85 27.77
CA GLY A 924 1.43 -20.68 29.06
C GLY A 924 1.45 -19.23 29.58
N CYS A 925 2.33 -18.38 29.06
CA CYS A 925 2.42 -16.96 29.40
C CYS A 925 2.62 -16.15 28.12
N ASN A 926 1.69 -15.25 27.82
CA ASN A 926 1.64 -14.56 26.52
C ASN A 926 2.64 -13.39 26.46
N GLY A 927 3.94 -13.70 26.39
CA GLY A 927 4.96 -12.72 25.98
C GLY A 927 5.01 -12.68 24.45
N GLY A 928 4.88 -11.49 23.86
CA GLY A 928 4.94 -11.33 22.40
C GLY A 928 6.37 -11.50 21.86
N ASP A 929 6.49 -12.08 20.67
CA ASP A 929 7.73 -12.08 19.90
C ASP A 929 8.10 -10.66 19.47
N GLY A 930 9.39 -10.39 19.36
CA GLY A 930 9.88 -9.13 18.81
C GLY A 930 9.57 -9.04 17.32
N GLY A 931 9.25 -7.84 16.83
CA GLY A 931 9.07 -7.59 15.41
C GLY A 931 10.35 -7.87 14.61
N ILE A 932 10.18 -8.22 13.34
CA ILE A 932 11.29 -8.43 12.39
C ILE A 932 12.08 -7.13 12.15
N GLY A 933 13.33 -7.28 11.72
CA GLY A 933 14.20 -6.18 11.35
C GLY A 933 14.15 -5.88 9.85
N ARG A 934 15.18 -5.18 9.33
CA ARG A 934 15.24 -4.70 7.95
C ARG A 934 16.61 -4.91 7.33
N VAL A 935 16.61 -5.35 6.07
CA VAL A 935 17.78 -5.30 5.20
C VAL A 935 17.55 -4.26 4.11
N ARG A 936 18.54 -3.40 3.87
CA ARG A 936 18.59 -2.48 2.74
C ARG A 936 19.86 -2.71 1.96
N LEU A 937 19.73 -2.82 0.65
CA LEU A 937 20.81 -2.98 -0.30
C LEU A 937 20.75 -1.79 -1.27
N SER A 938 21.88 -1.12 -1.46
CA SER A 938 22.05 -0.03 -2.42
C SER A 938 23.16 -0.43 -3.38
N THR A 939 22.77 -0.82 -4.61
CA THR A 939 23.70 -1.43 -5.56
C THR A 939 23.34 -1.16 -7.01
N ASP A 940 24.27 -1.48 -7.91
CA ASP A 940 24.02 -1.51 -9.35
C ASP A 940 23.32 -2.84 -9.68
N PRO A 941 22.09 -2.84 -10.22
CA PRO A 941 21.35 -4.06 -10.54
C PRO A 941 22.14 -5.06 -11.41
N ASN A 942 23.06 -4.57 -12.24
CA ASN A 942 23.88 -5.39 -13.14
C ASN A 942 25.12 -5.99 -12.47
N ARG A 943 25.44 -5.59 -11.25
CA ARG A 943 26.64 -6.01 -10.49
C ARG A 943 26.28 -6.44 -9.07
N CYS A 944 25.12 -7.04 -8.93
CA CYS A 944 24.60 -7.55 -7.68
C CYS A 944 24.33 -9.05 -7.82
N ASP A 945 24.67 -9.80 -6.77
CA ASP A 945 24.52 -11.25 -6.66
C ASP A 945 24.03 -11.59 -5.24
N LEU A 946 22.86 -12.23 -5.13
CA LEU A 946 22.11 -12.47 -3.89
C LEU A 946 21.84 -13.96 -3.66
N ASP A 947 22.87 -14.79 -3.72
CA ASP A 947 22.81 -16.25 -3.50
C ASP A 947 22.85 -16.67 -1.99
N GLY A 948 22.69 -15.71 -1.08
CA GLY A 948 22.87 -15.88 0.36
C GLY A 948 21.58 -16.24 1.13
N ILE A 949 21.70 -16.40 2.45
CA ILE A 949 20.58 -16.70 3.35
C ILE A 949 20.10 -15.42 4.02
N PHE A 950 18.82 -15.10 3.90
CA PHE A 950 18.18 -13.96 4.56
C PHE A 950 17.20 -14.46 5.62
N THR A 951 17.44 -14.13 6.89
CA THR A 951 16.59 -14.58 8.01
C THR A 951 15.94 -13.39 8.70
N GLY A 952 14.67 -13.54 9.07
CA GLY A 952 13.91 -12.46 9.71
C GLY A 952 13.40 -11.40 8.73
N VAL A 953 13.13 -11.81 7.48
CA VAL A 953 12.51 -11.01 6.42
C VAL A 953 11.43 -11.88 5.75
N ASP A 954 10.34 -11.28 5.27
CA ASP A 954 9.19 -12.04 4.77
C ASP A 954 9.33 -12.40 3.28
N VAL A 955 10.00 -11.54 2.50
CA VAL A 955 10.25 -11.76 1.08
C VAL A 955 11.74 -11.60 0.79
N VAL A 956 12.32 -12.60 0.13
CA VAL A 956 13.70 -12.55 -0.36
C VAL A 956 13.67 -12.33 -1.86
N PRO A 957 14.22 -11.22 -2.38
CA PRO A 957 14.23 -10.96 -3.81
C PRO A 957 15.09 -12.00 -4.53
N THR A 958 14.54 -12.63 -5.57
CA THR A 958 15.23 -13.60 -6.44
C THR A 958 16.11 -12.94 -7.50
N SER A 959 16.08 -11.61 -7.59
CA SER A 959 16.85 -10.82 -8.54
C SER A 959 17.25 -9.45 -7.96
N CYS A 960 18.27 -8.83 -8.53
CA CYS A 960 18.72 -7.49 -8.13
C CYS A 960 17.94 -6.34 -8.78
N ARG A 961 16.69 -6.58 -9.19
CA ARG A 961 15.82 -5.51 -9.69
C ARG A 961 15.56 -4.49 -8.58
N VAL A 962 15.48 -3.22 -8.94
CA VAL A 962 15.03 -2.17 -8.01
C VAL A 962 13.57 -2.50 -7.68
N HIS A 963 13.29 -2.69 -6.39
CA HIS A 963 11.99 -3.12 -5.90
C HIS A 963 11.37 -2.05 -5.02
N ASP A 964 10.10 -1.73 -5.26
CA ASP A 964 9.29 -0.94 -4.35
C ASP A 964 8.75 -1.80 -3.21
N ALA A 965 9.14 -1.42 -1.98
CA ALA A 965 8.48 -1.70 -0.70
C ALA A 965 7.81 -3.07 -0.46
N GLU A 966 8.46 -4.18 -0.78
CA GLU A 966 8.09 -5.49 -0.22
C GLU A 966 8.71 -5.69 1.19
N CYS A 967 8.05 -6.50 2.02
CA CYS A 967 8.34 -6.57 3.44
C CYS A 967 9.68 -7.28 3.76
N GLY A 968 10.66 -6.50 4.24
CA GLY A 968 11.87 -7.01 4.90
C GLY A 968 13.21 -6.72 4.19
N VAL A 969 13.23 -6.69 2.85
CA VAL A 969 14.43 -6.38 2.05
C VAL A 969 14.12 -5.30 1.00
N TYR A 970 14.88 -4.21 0.99
CA TYR A 970 14.77 -3.14 -0.03
C TYR A 970 16.02 -3.06 -0.90
N ILE A 971 15.85 -3.02 -2.23
CA ILE A 971 16.94 -2.83 -3.20
C ILE A 971 16.77 -1.49 -3.90
N GLY A 972 17.67 -0.55 -3.61
CA GLY A 972 17.77 0.75 -4.28
C GLY A 972 18.94 0.81 -5.26
N SER A 973 18.83 1.71 -6.24
CA SER A 973 19.93 2.02 -7.15
C SER A 973 21.06 2.73 -6.42
N TYR A 974 22.28 2.19 -6.50
CA TYR A 974 23.46 2.84 -5.93
C TYR A 974 23.65 4.26 -6.51
N PRO A 975 23.95 5.28 -5.67
CA PRO A 975 24.32 5.23 -4.24
C PRO A 975 23.18 5.44 -3.22
N ASN A 976 21.91 5.28 -3.63
CA ASN A 976 20.71 5.64 -2.83
C ASN A 976 20.15 4.49 -1.97
#